data_AF-A0A7X8CS72-F1
#
_entry.id   AF-A0A7X8CS72-F1
#
_cell.length_a   1.000
_cell.length_b   1.000
_cell.length_c   1.000
_cell.angle_alpha   90.00
_cell.angle_beta   90.00
_cell.angle_gamma   90.00
#
_symmetry.space_group_name_H-M   'P 1'
#
loop_
_entity.id
_entity.type
_entity.pdbx_description
1 polymer ?
#
loop_
_entity_poly.entity_id
_entity_poly.type
_entity_poly.pdbx_seq_one_letter_code
_entity_poly.pdbx_strand_id
1 'polypeptide(L)'
;MMLVYTIKELCRTCYTCVRECPAKAIRIVGGQAEVIDERCIACGNCTKVCSQGAKVFLNTTDRVLKLLDTRKNVAALLAPSFPAEFQEIADYRNLIGMIRMLGFRYVHEVSFGADLVARRYKELVDAGNQYYISSDCPSIVNYIKHYHTNLVENLAPVVSPMVAMSRVIRSKYGQDISVVFIGPCVAKKAESTEIDEAITFSELRELFDLYRIGRDNVTPTDFDPPLGGRGAIFPVTRGLLQTANINDDAITGNIIAAEGRIDFQGALKEYEAGLIRNQHMELLCCEGCIMGPGLSKSGKQYNRRALVSSYASSKMKNINAETWNKAVEEFSDLDLSIRHRAEDHHPERFDESGLAEVLASMGKFSKKDELDCGACGYETCVEHAIAIKKGLAEVEMCLPYTIEKLHKSVRDLALTNEKLTSMKQALKQSEKLAHMGQLSAGIAHELNNPLGVVIMYSNILLEEAPEEAPVREDLKLIVEQAGRCKKIVAGLLNFARKNQVNHQLVNLKELADHSVSGVIVPENIRISVVDKTTNSDAMLDAEQMTQVLTNLIKNAIDAMPSGGTIDIILEDSLGDVSIIIKDTGTGIKDEDKSKIFEPFFTTKGIGHGTGLGLATAYGIVKMHKGQINVESNDDPSKGPTGTSFRILLPRGKE
;
A
#
# COMPACT_ATOMS: atom_id res chain seq x y z
N MET A 1 11.96 -29.83 -12.76
CA MET A 1 10.51 -29.92 -12.44
C MET A 1 10.29 -29.00 -11.28
N MET A 2 9.43 -27.99 -11.42
CA MET A 2 9.26 -26.96 -10.40
C MET A 2 8.63 -27.54 -9.14
N LEU A 3 9.45 -27.72 -8.09
CA LEU A 3 8.99 -28.32 -6.83
C LEU A 3 8.20 -27.35 -5.96
N VAL A 4 8.48 -26.05 -6.07
CA VAL A 4 7.84 -25.00 -5.27
C VAL A 4 7.42 -23.88 -6.20
N TYR A 5 6.14 -23.49 -6.13
CA TYR A 5 5.57 -22.48 -7.03
C TYR A 5 4.60 -21.55 -6.28
N THR A 6 4.06 -20.57 -7.00
CA THR A 6 3.16 -19.55 -6.42
C THR A 6 1.82 -19.58 -7.12
N ILE A 7 0.75 -19.73 -6.34
CA ILE A 7 -0.62 -19.47 -6.77
C ILE A 7 -0.82 -17.96 -6.69
N LYS A 8 -0.91 -17.31 -7.85
CA LYS A 8 -0.78 -15.85 -7.92
C LYS A 8 -1.95 -15.15 -7.23
N GLU A 9 -3.14 -15.71 -7.37
CA GLU A 9 -4.43 -15.22 -6.90
C GLU A 9 -4.52 -15.13 -5.37
N LEU A 10 -3.76 -15.97 -4.66
CA LEU A 10 -3.72 -15.99 -3.21
C LEU A 10 -2.65 -15.04 -2.63
N CYS A 11 -1.69 -14.58 -3.44
CA CYS A 11 -0.61 -13.75 -2.92
C CYS A 11 -1.09 -12.34 -2.60
N ARG A 12 -0.71 -11.85 -1.42
CA ARG A 12 -0.98 -10.48 -0.96
C ARG A 12 0.30 -9.65 -0.77
N THR A 13 1.36 -10.02 -1.50
CA THR A 13 2.59 -9.21 -1.66
C THR A 13 3.23 -8.73 -0.34
N CYS A 14 3.15 -9.53 0.73
CA CYS A 14 3.76 -9.21 2.04
C CYS A 14 5.28 -9.42 2.09
N TYR A 15 5.84 -9.98 1.03
CA TYR A 15 7.26 -10.30 0.81
C TYR A 15 7.92 -11.22 1.84
N THR A 16 7.18 -11.80 2.81
CA THR A 16 7.73 -12.72 3.81
C THR A 16 8.50 -13.87 3.15
N CYS A 17 7.97 -14.44 2.07
CA CYS A 17 8.66 -15.51 1.35
C CYS A 17 10.03 -15.08 0.78
N VAL A 18 10.20 -13.82 0.35
CA VAL A 18 11.47 -13.27 -0.13
C VAL A 18 12.47 -13.13 1.01
N ARG A 19 12.03 -12.59 2.17
CA ARG A 19 12.88 -12.42 3.36
C ARG A 19 13.39 -13.75 3.89
N GLU A 20 12.52 -14.75 3.88
CA GLU A 20 12.72 -16.07 4.47
C GLU A 20 13.39 -17.07 3.51
N CYS A 21 13.64 -16.69 2.26
CA CYS A 21 14.34 -17.55 1.29
C CYS A 21 15.86 -17.43 1.46
N PRO A 22 16.57 -18.51 1.85
CA PRO A 22 18.03 -18.45 2.01
C PRO A 22 18.76 -18.23 0.67
N ALA A 23 18.26 -18.81 -0.42
CA ALA A 23 18.87 -18.70 -1.74
C ALA A 23 18.46 -17.44 -2.54
N LYS A 24 17.63 -16.56 -1.97
CA LYS A 24 16.99 -15.42 -2.69
C LYS A 24 16.43 -15.85 -4.06
N ALA A 25 15.80 -17.02 -4.09
CA ALA A 25 15.25 -17.65 -5.29
C ALA A 25 13.82 -17.18 -5.64
N ILE A 26 13.37 -16.06 -5.07
CA ILE A 26 12.03 -15.52 -5.28
C ILE A 26 12.17 -14.11 -5.82
N ARG A 27 11.66 -13.87 -7.03
CA ARG A 27 11.59 -12.54 -7.64
C ARG A 27 10.21 -11.92 -7.52
N ILE A 28 10.15 -10.61 -7.62
CA ILE A 28 8.90 -9.84 -7.76
C ILE A 28 8.81 -9.32 -9.20
N VAL A 29 7.70 -9.63 -9.87
CA VAL A 29 7.40 -9.16 -11.23
C VAL A 29 5.96 -8.69 -11.28
N GLY A 30 5.74 -7.41 -11.61
CA GLY A 30 4.42 -6.79 -11.60
C GLY A 30 3.77 -6.82 -10.21
N GLY A 31 4.58 -6.61 -9.16
CA GLY A 31 4.17 -6.76 -7.76
C GLY A 31 3.96 -8.20 -7.29
N GLN A 32 4.06 -9.20 -8.18
CA GLN A 32 3.74 -10.59 -7.85
C GLN A 32 5.00 -11.42 -7.54
N ALA A 33 4.95 -12.23 -6.48
CA ALA A 33 6.06 -13.12 -6.13
C ALA A 33 6.10 -14.37 -7.03
N GLU A 34 7.25 -14.67 -7.61
CA GLU A 34 7.50 -15.85 -8.45
C GLU A 34 8.75 -16.59 -7.98
N VAL A 35 8.73 -17.93 -7.99
CA VAL A 35 9.90 -18.76 -7.66
C VAL A 35 10.72 -18.94 -8.93
N ILE A 36 12.03 -18.76 -8.83
CA ILE A 36 13.01 -19.03 -9.90
C ILE A 36 13.50 -20.47 -9.67
N ASP A 37 13.11 -21.40 -10.54
CA ASP A 37 13.37 -22.84 -10.35
C ASP A 37 14.86 -23.13 -10.28
N GLU A 38 15.64 -22.51 -11.15
CA GLU A 38 17.09 -22.69 -11.25
C GLU A 38 17.83 -22.24 -9.99
N ARG A 39 17.27 -21.29 -9.23
CA ARG A 39 17.85 -20.82 -7.96
C ARG A 39 17.30 -21.55 -6.74
N CYS A 40 16.21 -22.29 -6.90
CA CYS A 40 15.50 -22.85 -5.76
C CYS A 40 16.24 -24.08 -5.22
N ILE A 41 16.68 -24.02 -3.97
CA ILE A 41 17.23 -25.20 -3.27
C ILE A 41 16.15 -26.18 -2.77
N ALA A 42 14.89 -25.97 -3.16
CA ALA A 42 13.72 -26.79 -2.79
C ALA A 42 13.46 -26.98 -1.29
N CYS A 43 13.99 -26.10 -0.42
CA CYS A 43 13.84 -26.23 1.03
C CYS A 43 12.41 -26.04 1.54
N GLY A 44 11.50 -25.51 0.72
CA GLY A 44 10.09 -25.30 1.06
C GLY A 44 9.84 -24.27 2.17
N ASN A 45 10.84 -23.55 2.68
CA ASN A 45 10.64 -22.60 3.78
C ASN A 45 9.59 -21.53 3.43
N CYS A 46 9.54 -21.11 2.16
CA CYS A 46 8.54 -20.14 1.69
C CYS A 46 7.09 -20.64 1.78
N THR A 47 6.84 -21.95 1.73
CA THR A 47 5.48 -22.52 1.91
C THR A 47 5.08 -22.55 3.39
N LYS A 48 6.04 -22.81 4.29
CA LYS A 48 5.89 -22.77 5.76
C LYS A 48 5.49 -21.38 6.24
N VAL A 49 6.19 -20.34 5.78
CA VAL A 49 5.98 -18.94 6.22
C VAL A 49 4.85 -18.20 5.49
N CYS A 50 4.29 -18.78 4.42
CA CYS A 50 3.22 -18.13 3.68
C CYS A 50 1.88 -18.25 4.43
N SER A 51 1.43 -17.14 5.02
CA SER A 51 0.15 -17.05 5.73
C SER A 51 -1.06 -17.17 4.81
N GLN A 52 -0.92 -16.80 3.53
CA GLN A 52 -2.01 -16.84 2.55
C GLN A 52 -2.17 -18.20 1.86
N GLY A 53 -1.25 -19.14 2.08
CA GLY A 53 -1.23 -20.40 1.31
C GLY A 53 -0.88 -20.21 -0.17
N ALA A 54 -0.37 -19.04 -0.57
CA ALA A 54 -0.01 -18.75 -1.95
C ALA A 54 1.26 -19.48 -2.42
N LYS A 55 2.18 -19.81 -1.50
CA LYS A 55 3.36 -20.62 -1.80
C LYS A 55 3.06 -22.07 -1.50
N VAL A 56 3.14 -22.91 -2.52
CA VAL A 56 2.81 -24.33 -2.47
C VAL A 56 3.92 -25.16 -3.09
N PHE A 57 3.95 -26.45 -2.78
CA PHE A 57 4.86 -27.39 -3.41
C PHE A 57 4.08 -28.36 -4.31
N LEU A 58 4.79 -29.02 -5.22
CA LEU A 58 4.20 -29.99 -6.13
C LEU A 58 3.57 -31.14 -5.35
N ASN A 59 2.26 -31.35 -5.53
CA ASN A 59 1.57 -32.51 -4.98
C ASN A 59 1.79 -33.72 -5.91
N THR A 60 2.22 -34.85 -5.35
CA THR A 60 2.52 -36.09 -6.11
C THR A 60 1.69 -37.29 -5.65
N THR A 61 0.64 -37.06 -4.84
CA THR A 61 -0.26 -38.11 -4.33
C THR A 61 -0.91 -38.92 -5.46
N ASP A 62 -1.40 -38.27 -6.52
CA ASP A 62 -1.99 -38.96 -7.68
C ASP A 62 -1.02 -39.93 -8.36
N ARG A 63 0.28 -39.59 -8.38
CA ARG A 63 1.32 -40.46 -8.95
C ARG A 63 1.55 -41.69 -8.08
N VAL A 64 1.53 -41.51 -6.76
CA VAL A 64 1.60 -42.61 -5.79
C VAL A 64 0.39 -43.53 -5.91
N LEU A 65 -0.83 -42.98 -5.99
CA LEU A 65 -2.04 -43.78 -6.17
C LEU A 65 -1.98 -44.59 -7.48
N LYS A 66 -1.55 -43.98 -8.57
CA LYS A 66 -1.34 -44.68 -9.84
C LYS A 66 -0.29 -45.80 -9.73
N LEU A 67 0.78 -45.61 -8.96
CA LEU A 67 1.76 -46.67 -8.70
C LEU A 67 1.13 -47.82 -7.92
N LEU A 68 0.34 -47.53 -6.89
CA LEU A 68 -0.35 -48.54 -6.08
C LEU A 68 -1.37 -49.35 -6.91
N ASP A 69 -2.07 -48.72 -7.85
CA ASP A 69 -3.02 -49.39 -8.74
C ASP A 69 -2.33 -50.29 -9.79
N THR A 70 -1.17 -49.86 -10.29
CA THR A 70 -0.50 -50.51 -11.43
C THR A 70 0.57 -51.53 -11.03
N ARG A 71 1.15 -51.42 -9.84
CA ARG A 71 2.26 -52.26 -9.37
C ARG A 71 1.84 -53.02 -8.11
N LYS A 72 2.08 -54.34 -8.09
CA LYS A 72 1.74 -55.20 -6.94
C LYS A 72 2.77 -55.17 -5.80
N ASN A 73 3.97 -54.64 -6.04
CA ASN A 73 5.08 -54.61 -5.09
C ASN A 73 5.58 -53.18 -4.91
N VAL A 74 4.88 -52.41 -4.07
CA VAL A 74 5.26 -51.04 -3.70
C VAL A 74 5.65 -51.02 -2.23
N ALA A 75 6.83 -50.47 -1.93
CA ALA A 75 7.34 -50.27 -0.58
C ALA A 75 7.25 -48.79 -0.17
N ALA A 76 6.66 -48.51 0.98
CA ALA A 76 6.72 -47.21 1.62
C ALA A 76 7.98 -47.11 2.51
N LEU A 77 8.76 -46.04 2.33
CA LEU A 77 9.87 -45.66 3.18
C LEU A 77 9.45 -44.50 4.09
N LEU A 78 9.09 -44.80 5.33
CA LEU A 78 8.64 -43.80 6.28
C LEU A 78 9.83 -43.15 6.99
N ALA A 79 9.94 -41.82 6.89
CA ALA A 79 10.99 -41.06 7.56
C ALA A 79 10.89 -41.16 9.10
N PRO A 80 12.01 -41.18 9.84
CA PRO A 80 11.98 -41.37 11.30
C PRO A 80 11.38 -40.18 12.06
N SER A 81 11.10 -39.07 11.38
CA SER A 81 10.42 -37.89 11.93
C SER A 81 8.90 -38.06 12.06
N PHE A 82 8.32 -39.19 11.66
CA PHE A 82 6.86 -39.38 11.72
C PHE A 82 6.25 -39.14 13.12
N PRO A 83 6.91 -39.42 14.28
CA PRO A 83 6.34 -39.11 15.59
C PRO A 83 6.11 -37.61 15.82
N ALA A 84 6.84 -36.76 15.10
CA ALA A 84 6.65 -35.30 15.15
C ALA A 84 5.39 -34.83 14.41
N GLU A 85 4.88 -35.63 13.47
CA GLU A 85 3.66 -35.31 12.73
C GLU A 85 2.42 -35.97 13.34
N PHE A 86 2.48 -37.28 13.56
CA PHE A 86 1.33 -38.10 13.97
C PHE A 86 1.23 -38.23 15.49
N GLN A 87 1.26 -37.09 16.19
CA GLN A 87 1.28 -37.02 17.66
C GLN A 87 0.01 -37.57 18.33
N GLU A 88 -1.11 -37.62 17.59
CA GLU A 88 -2.38 -38.18 18.03
C GLU A 88 -2.42 -39.72 18.00
N ILE A 89 -1.43 -40.36 17.38
CA ILE A 89 -1.31 -41.81 17.26
C ILE A 89 -0.31 -42.31 18.32
N ALA A 90 -0.84 -42.77 19.46
CA ALA A 90 -0.01 -43.24 20.58
C ALA A 90 0.80 -44.50 20.24
N ASP A 91 0.20 -45.45 19.50
CA ASP A 91 0.87 -46.66 19.02
C ASP A 91 1.10 -46.56 17.52
N TYR A 92 2.37 -46.38 17.14
CA TYR A 92 2.80 -46.21 15.74
C TYR A 92 2.36 -47.36 14.84
N ARG A 93 2.10 -48.56 15.38
CA ARG A 93 1.62 -49.71 14.60
C ARG A 93 0.29 -49.44 13.92
N ASN A 94 -0.54 -48.54 14.49
CA ASN A 94 -1.75 -48.06 13.82
C ASN A 94 -1.41 -47.28 12.55
N LEU A 95 -0.44 -46.36 12.60
CA LEU A 95 0.00 -45.60 11.43
C LEU A 95 0.49 -46.53 10.32
N ILE A 96 1.25 -47.58 10.67
CA ILE A 96 1.73 -48.56 9.68
C ILE A 96 0.56 -49.35 9.09
N GLY A 97 -0.41 -49.76 9.91
CA GLY A 97 -1.65 -50.36 9.45
C GLY A 97 -2.42 -49.46 8.47
N MET A 98 -2.49 -48.15 8.76
CA MET A 98 -3.11 -47.17 7.86
C MET A 98 -2.36 -47.06 6.53
N ILE A 99 -1.02 -47.04 6.55
CA ILE A 99 -0.21 -47.03 5.31
C ILE A 99 -0.45 -48.31 4.50
N ARG A 100 -0.49 -49.49 5.14
CA ARG A 100 -0.80 -50.74 4.44
C ARG A 100 -2.21 -50.75 3.84
N MET A 101 -3.18 -50.17 4.54
CA MET A 101 -4.56 -50.07 4.06
C MET A 101 -4.68 -49.19 2.80
N LEU A 102 -3.77 -48.24 2.57
CA LEU A 102 -3.68 -47.51 1.29
C LEU A 102 -3.25 -48.39 0.11
N GLY A 103 -2.66 -49.57 0.36
CA GLY A 103 -2.22 -50.51 -0.68
C GLY A 103 -0.72 -50.81 -0.69
N PHE A 104 0.06 -50.23 0.22
CA PHE A 104 1.50 -50.53 0.32
C PHE A 104 1.72 -51.97 0.81
N ARG A 105 2.46 -52.75 0.03
CA ARG A 105 2.80 -54.14 0.37
C ARG A 105 3.82 -54.19 1.50
N TYR A 106 4.84 -53.33 1.43
CA TYR A 106 5.89 -53.22 2.43
C TYR A 106 5.92 -51.83 3.02
N VAL A 107 6.19 -51.72 4.31
CA VAL A 107 6.37 -50.45 5.02
C VAL A 107 7.63 -50.56 5.85
N HIS A 108 8.66 -49.84 5.43
CA HIS A 108 9.96 -49.81 6.07
C HIS A 108 10.23 -48.46 6.70
N GLU A 109 10.99 -48.47 7.79
CA GLU A 109 11.44 -47.25 8.42
C GLU A 109 12.82 -46.84 7.91
N VAL A 110 12.98 -45.58 7.56
CA VAL A 110 14.24 -45.02 7.04
C VAL A 110 15.34 -44.96 8.10
N SER A 111 15.02 -45.14 9.39
CA SER A 111 16.03 -45.15 10.46
C SER A 111 17.10 -46.23 10.28
N PHE A 112 16.81 -47.36 9.63
CA PHE A 112 17.85 -48.35 9.32
C PHE A 112 18.84 -47.82 8.28
N GLY A 113 18.36 -47.18 7.22
CA GLY A 113 19.23 -46.45 6.29
C GLY A 113 20.05 -45.35 6.98
N ALA A 114 19.48 -44.71 7.99
CA ALA A 114 20.18 -43.73 8.81
C ALA A 114 21.30 -44.34 9.67
N ASP A 115 21.13 -45.55 10.21
CA ASP A 115 22.19 -46.27 10.91
C ASP A 115 23.38 -46.56 9.99
N LEU A 116 23.12 -47.04 8.76
CA LEU A 116 24.15 -47.34 7.77
C LEU A 116 24.91 -46.08 7.34
N VAL A 117 24.18 -45.00 7.07
CA VAL A 117 24.78 -43.70 6.72
C VAL A 117 25.62 -43.17 7.88
N ALA A 118 25.09 -43.18 9.11
CA ALA A 118 25.81 -42.71 10.29
C ALA A 118 27.11 -43.49 10.54
N ARG A 119 27.11 -44.81 10.30
CA ARG A 119 28.33 -45.62 10.35
C ARG A 119 29.38 -45.16 9.32
N ARG A 120 28.98 -44.88 8.08
CA ARG A 120 29.89 -44.35 7.05
C ARG A 120 30.43 -42.97 7.40
N TYR A 121 29.62 -42.10 7.98
CA TYR A 121 30.09 -40.82 8.50
C TYR A 121 31.14 -40.98 9.58
N LYS A 122 30.91 -41.91 10.52
CA LYS A 122 31.88 -42.24 11.57
C LYS A 122 33.21 -42.68 10.96
N GLU A 123 33.17 -43.60 9.99
CA GLU A 123 34.36 -44.08 9.28
C GLU A 123 35.12 -42.94 8.58
N LEU A 124 34.41 -41.98 7.98
CA LEU A 124 35.03 -40.79 7.35
C LEU A 124 35.67 -39.83 8.35
N VAL A 125 35.02 -39.59 9.49
CA VAL A 125 35.52 -38.73 10.57
C VAL A 125 36.75 -39.37 11.23
N ASP A 126 36.67 -40.66 11.55
CA ASP A 126 37.73 -41.41 12.21
C ASP A 126 38.97 -41.58 11.29
N ALA A 127 38.77 -41.63 9.97
CA ALA A 127 39.89 -41.68 9.01
C ALA A 127 40.73 -40.40 8.99
N GLY A 128 40.17 -39.25 9.38
CA GLY A 128 40.91 -37.98 9.53
C GLY A 128 41.51 -37.39 8.24
N ASN A 129 41.09 -37.88 7.06
CA ASN A 129 41.67 -37.44 5.77
C ASN A 129 41.27 -36.01 5.38
N GLN A 130 40.07 -35.58 5.75
CA GLN A 130 39.49 -34.29 5.39
C GLN A 130 38.36 -33.93 6.37
N TYR A 131 38.06 -32.63 6.50
CA TYR A 131 36.87 -32.15 7.19
C TYR A 131 35.67 -32.09 6.25
N TYR A 132 34.62 -32.79 6.64
CA TYR A 132 33.42 -33.00 5.83
C TYR A 132 32.23 -32.18 6.33
N ILE A 133 31.41 -31.73 5.37
CA ILE A 133 30.08 -31.17 5.56
C ILE A 133 29.07 -32.29 5.30
N SER A 134 28.10 -32.46 6.19
CA SER A 134 27.07 -33.48 6.02
C SER A 134 26.20 -33.22 4.78
N SER A 135 25.82 -34.29 4.11
CA SER A 135 25.08 -34.35 2.82
C SER A 135 23.69 -34.98 2.97
N ASP A 136 23.22 -35.20 4.19
CA ASP A 136 21.92 -35.82 4.50
C ASP A 136 20.73 -34.89 4.21
N CYS A 137 20.95 -33.57 4.32
CA CYS A 137 19.98 -32.53 3.98
C CYS A 137 20.12 -32.12 2.49
N PRO A 138 19.18 -32.50 1.60
CA PRO A 138 19.27 -32.20 0.17
C PRO A 138 19.27 -30.70 -0.13
N SER A 139 18.59 -29.90 0.69
CA SER A 139 18.59 -28.44 0.57
C SER A 139 19.97 -27.82 0.79
N ILE A 140 20.75 -28.36 1.73
CA ILE A 140 22.13 -27.91 1.99
C ILE A 140 23.04 -28.34 0.85
N VAL A 141 22.93 -29.58 0.38
CA VAL A 141 23.66 -30.09 -0.79
C VAL A 141 23.40 -29.20 -2.00
N ASN A 142 22.14 -28.89 -2.31
CA ASN A 142 21.78 -27.98 -3.39
C ASN A 142 22.34 -26.57 -3.18
N TYR A 143 22.23 -26.03 -1.96
CA TYR A 143 22.76 -24.71 -1.65
C TYR A 143 24.28 -24.61 -1.88
N ILE A 144 25.04 -25.63 -1.48
CA ILE A 144 26.48 -25.69 -1.72
C ILE A 144 26.78 -25.86 -3.22
N LYS A 145 26.11 -26.78 -3.90
CA LYS A 145 26.29 -27.01 -5.34
C LYS A 145 26.01 -25.76 -6.17
N HIS A 146 25.03 -24.95 -5.77
CA HIS A 146 24.56 -23.77 -6.50
C HIS A 146 25.33 -22.48 -6.16
N TYR A 147 25.69 -22.30 -4.89
CA TYR A 147 26.17 -21.00 -4.36
C TYR A 147 27.52 -21.06 -3.64
N HIS A 148 28.04 -22.23 -3.31
CA HIS A 148 29.35 -22.39 -2.68
C HIS A 148 30.13 -23.50 -3.40
N THR A 149 30.28 -23.36 -4.71
CA THR A 149 30.82 -24.38 -5.62
C THR A 149 32.22 -24.88 -5.23
N ASN A 150 33.01 -24.03 -4.57
CA ASN A 150 34.34 -24.38 -4.03
C ASN A 150 34.28 -25.39 -2.87
N LEU A 151 33.15 -25.48 -2.18
CA LEU A 151 32.93 -26.38 -1.03
C LEU A 151 32.32 -27.74 -1.44
N VAL A 152 32.07 -27.97 -2.73
CA VAL A 152 31.45 -29.22 -3.21
C VAL A 152 32.29 -30.45 -2.85
N GLU A 153 33.62 -30.33 -2.88
CA GLU A 153 34.54 -31.41 -2.49
C GLU A 153 34.59 -31.63 -0.96
N ASN A 154 34.04 -30.71 -0.15
CA ASN A 154 33.88 -30.88 1.29
C ASN A 154 32.58 -31.61 1.66
N LEU A 155 31.62 -31.74 0.74
CA LEU A 155 30.42 -32.53 0.99
C LEU A 155 30.80 -34.00 1.19
N ALA A 156 30.30 -34.60 2.26
CA ALA A 156 30.52 -36.01 2.53
C ALA A 156 30.03 -36.86 1.33
N PRO A 157 30.87 -37.78 0.82
CA PRO A 157 30.55 -38.61 -0.35
C PRO A 157 29.67 -39.80 0.03
N VAL A 158 28.64 -39.56 0.86
CA VAL A 158 27.68 -40.55 1.35
C VAL A 158 26.28 -40.12 0.93
N VAL A 159 25.46 -41.07 0.48
CA VAL A 159 24.04 -40.81 0.15
C VAL A 159 23.22 -40.49 1.40
N SER A 160 22.03 -39.90 1.23
CA SER A 160 21.13 -39.68 2.36
C SER A 160 20.48 -40.97 2.86
N PRO A 161 19.94 -40.99 4.10
CA PRO A 161 19.25 -42.16 4.65
C PRO A 161 18.11 -42.71 3.77
N MET A 162 17.40 -41.84 3.05
CA MET A 162 16.33 -42.23 2.13
C MET A 162 16.87 -43.09 0.99
N VAL A 163 17.96 -42.64 0.37
CA VAL A 163 18.60 -43.34 -0.75
C VAL A 163 19.27 -44.63 -0.25
N ALA A 164 19.95 -44.58 0.89
CA ALA A 164 20.52 -45.77 1.53
C ALA A 164 19.44 -46.83 1.79
N MET A 165 18.27 -46.43 2.31
CA MET A 165 17.18 -47.36 2.56
C MET A 165 16.58 -47.91 1.26
N SER A 166 16.47 -47.09 0.20
CA SER A 166 16.07 -47.58 -1.13
C SER A 166 17.00 -48.68 -1.64
N ARG A 167 18.32 -48.53 -1.50
CA ARG A 167 19.32 -49.56 -1.86
C ARG A 167 19.16 -50.84 -1.05
N VAL A 168 18.88 -50.74 0.26
CA VAL A 168 18.55 -51.91 1.12
C VAL A 168 17.32 -52.64 0.60
N ILE A 169 16.24 -51.91 0.29
CA ILE A 169 14.99 -52.50 -0.19
C ILE A 169 15.14 -53.17 -1.55
N ARG A 170 15.88 -52.55 -2.48
CA ARG A 170 16.16 -53.14 -3.80
C ARG A 170 17.10 -54.35 -3.71
N SER A 171 18.06 -54.33 -2.78
CA SER A 171 18.90 -55.50 -2.49
C SER A 171 18.07 -56.67 -1.95
N LYS A 172 17.14 -56.39 -1.02
CA LYS A 172 16.32 -57.40 -0.34
C LYS A 172 15.21 -58.01 -1.21
N TYR A 173 14.50 -57.19 -1.98
CA TYR A 173 13.30 -57.63 -2.72
C TYR A 173 13.47 -57.63 -4.25
N GLY A 174 14.65 -57.26 -4.74
CA GLY A 174 14.96 -57.16 -6.16
C GLY A 174 14.72 -55.75 -6.72
N GLN A 175 15.24 -55.50 -7.93
CA GLN A 175 15.25 -54.18 -8.56
C GLN A 175 13.88 -53.73 -9.07
N ASP A 176 12.95 -54.66 -9.32
CA ASP A 176 11.61 -54.38 -9.85
C ASP A 176 10.64 -53.76 -8.83
N ILE A 177 11.05 -53.65 -7.56
CA ILE A 177 10.23 -53.03 -6.51
C ILE A 177 10.10 -51.53 -6.73
N SER A 178 8.89 -51.00 -6.57
CA SER A 178 8.68 -49.54 -6.56
C SER A 178 8.81 -49.02 -5.14
N VAL A 179 9.52 -47.92 -4.97
CA VAL A 179 9.87 -47.33 -3.68
C VAL A 179 9.25 -45.94 -3.58
N VAL A 180 8.39 -45.73 -2.59
CA VAL A 180 7.78 -44.44 -2.29
C VAL A 180 8.30 -43.91 -0.97
N PHE A 181 8.94 -42.75 -0.99
CA PHE A 181 9.35 -42.07 0.24
C PHE A 181 8.21 -41.25 0.85
N ILE A 182 8.06 -41.32 2.16
CA ILE A 182 7.08 -40.55 2.92
C ILE A 182 7.82 -39.79 4.03
N GLY A 183 7.85 -38.46 3.97
CA GLY A 183 8.65 -37.68 4.91
C GLY A 183 8.32 -36.21 5.08
N PRO A 184 9.15 -35.47 5.82
CA PRO A 184 8.87 -34.08 6.20
C PRO A 184 9.36 -33.04 5.18
N CYS A 185 10.03 -33.45 4.10
CA CYS A 185 10.84 -32.56 3.29
C CYS A 185 10.43 -32.58 1.82
N VAL A 186 10.24 -31.38 1.24
CA VAL A 186 9.89 -31.19 -0.18
C VAL A 186 11.09 -31.50 -1.08
N ALA A 187 12.30 -31.10 -0.68
CA ALA A 187 13.52 -31.34 -1.48
C ALA A 187 13.81 -32.83 -1.72
N LYS A 188 13.31 -33.74 -0.86
CA LYS A 188 13.42 -35.19 -1.07
C LYS A 188 12.74 -35.68 -2.36
N LYS A 189 11.76 -34.93 -2.87
CA LYS A 189 11.03 -35.27 -4.11
C LYS A 189 11.87 -35.22 -5.38
N ALA A 190 13.00 -34.52 -5.38
CA ALA A 190 13.90 -34.46 -6.53
C ALA A 190 15.35 -34.78 -6.16
N GLU A 191 15.59 -35.41 -5.00
CA GLU A 191 16.97 -35.70 -4.57
C GLU A 191 17.63 -36.79 -5.42
N SER A 192 16.92 -37.88 -5.72
CA SER A 192 17.50 -39.05 -6.39
C SER A 192 16.47 -39.75 -7.27
N THR A 193 16.93 -40.25 -8.41
CA THR A 193 16.15 -41.10 -9.33
C THR A 193 16.01 -42.55 -8.83
N GLU A 194 16.68 -42.92 -7.72
CA GLU A 194 16.53 -44.24 -7.07
C GLU A 194 15.21 -44.38 -6.28
N ILE A 195 14.48 -43.27 -6.11
CA ILE A 195 13.16 -43.22 -5.50
C ILE A 195 12.13 -43.00 -6.61
N ASP A 196 11.13 -43.87 -6.70
CA ASP A 196 10.12 -43.80 -7.76
C ASP A 196 9.19 -42.59 -7.56
N GLU A 197 8.71 -42.38 -6.32
CA GLU A 197 7.92 -41.21 -5.95
C GLU A 197 8.15 -40.82 -4.49
N ALA A 198 7.85 -39.57 -4.14
CA ALA A 198 7.96 -39.09 -2.77
C ALA A 198 6.81 -38.16 -2.42
N ILE A 199 6.22 -38.36 -1.24
CA ILE A 199 5.15 -37.51 -0.69
C ILE A 199 5.54 -37.01 0.70
N THR A 200 4.97 -35.88 1.07
CA THR A 200 5.12 -35.32 2.41
C THR A 200 4.18 -35.99 3.41
N PHE A 201 4.40 -35.78 4.70
CA PHE A 201 3.43 -36.25 5.70
C PHE A 201 2.08 -35.53 5.60
N SER A 202 2.05 -34.26 5.22
CA SER A 202 0.79 -33.55 4.96
C SER A 202 0.02 -34.17 3.80
N GLU A 203 0.69 -34.56 2.72
CA GLU A 203 0.09 -35.30 1.60
C GLU A 203 -0.39 -36.69 2.03
N LEU A 204 0.34 -37.38 2.90
CA LEU A 204 -0.11 -38.66 3.46
C LEU A 204 -1.40 -38.49 4.29
N ARG A 205 -1.51 -37.41 5.07
CA ARG A 205 -2.75 -37.09 5.80
C ARG A 205 -3.92 -36.85 4.85
N GLU A 206 -3.70 -36.06 3.80
CA GLU A 206 -4.72 -35.83 2.76
C GLU A 206 -5.22 -37.15 2.15
N LEU A 207 -4.31 -38.12 1.92
CA LEU A 207 -4.69 -39.46 1.45
C LEU A 207 -5.51 -40.23 2.49
N PHE A 208 -5.13 -40.21 3.77
CA PHE A 208 -5.93 -40.86 4.82
C PHE A 208 -7.33 -40.26 4.91
N ASP A 209 -7.46 -38.94 4.85
CA ASP A 209 -8.75 -38.26 4.89
C ASP A 209 -9.60 -38.60 3.66
N LEU A 210 -8.99 -38.60 2.46
CA LEU A 210 -9.66 -38.93 1.20
C LEU A 210 -10.27 -40.34 1.22
N TYR A 211 -9.53 -41.33 1.72
CA TYR A 211 -9.96 -42.72 1.80
C TYR A 211 -10.66 -43.07 3.13
N ARG A 212 -10.85 -42.09 4.02
CA ARG A 212 -11.44 -42.27 5.36
C ARG A 212 -10.73 -43.35 6.17
N ILE A 213 -9.41 -43.43 6.06
CA ILE A 213 -8.57 -44.36 6.82
C ILE A 213 -8.21 -43.71 8.14
N GLY A 214 -8.48 -44.40 9.24
CA GLY A 214 -8.22 -43.91 10.59
C GLY A 214 -7.84 -45.04 11.53
N ARG A 215 -7.41 -44.70 12.74
CA ARG A 215 -7.04 -45.71 13.74
C ARG A 215 -8.16 -46.69 14.08
N ASP A 216 -9.42 -46.28 13.91
CA ASP A 216 -10.59 -47.07 14.30
C ASP A 216 -10.97 -48.14 13.25
N ASN A 217 -10.39 -48.10 12.05
CA ASN A 217 -10.71 -49.02 10.96
C ASN A 217 -9.49 -49.77 10.37
N VAL A 218 -8.36 -49.76 11.09
CA VAL A 218 -7.13 -50.45 10.68
C VAL A 218 -6.73 -51.52 11.67
N THR A 219 -6.02 -52.54 11.18
CA THR A 219 -5.33 -53.48 12.04
C THR A 219 -3.91 -52.97 12.31
N PRO A 220 -3.49 -52.80 13.58
CA PRO A 220 -2.13 -52.38 13.90
C PRO A 220 -1.11 -53.40 13.39
N THR A 221 -0.07 -52.94 12.68
CA THR A 221 1.02 -53.79 12.18
C THR A 221 2.37 -53.15 12.44
N ASP A 222 3.44 -53.95 12.52
CA ASP A 222 4.80 -53.41 12.65
C ASP A 222 5.44 -53.10 11.28
N PHE A 223 6.57 -52.40 11.31
CA PHE A 223 7.45 -52.20 10.16
C PHE A 223 8.01 -53.54 9.67
N ASP A 224 8.24 -53.61 8.36
CA ASP A 224 8.97 -54.73 7.77
C ASP A 224 10.48 -54.64 8.09
N PRO A 225 11.15 -55.77 8.40
CA PRO A 225 12.59 -55.78 8.69
C PRO A 225 13.43 -55.53 7.42
N PRO A 226 14.59 -54.85 7.51
CA PRO A 226 15.34 -54.58 8.74
C PRO A 226 14.81 -53.36 9.51
N LEU A 227 14.79 -53.48 10.85
CA LEU A 227 14.38 -52.41 11.74
C LEU A 227 15.58 -51.53 12.08
N GLY A 228 15.41 -50.21 12.08
CA GLY A 228 16.47 -49.28 12.50
C GLY A 228 16.64 -49.21 14.02
N GLY A 229 17.84 -48.85 14.46
CA GLY A 229 18.25 -48.65 15.84
C GLY A 229 18.29 -47.17 16.19
N ARG A 230 19.50 -46.66 16.49
CA ARG A 230 19.70 -45.27 16.92
C ARG A 230 19.29 -44.26 15.85
N GLY A 231 19.26 -44.64 14.57
CA GLY A 231 18.84 -43.80 13.46
C GLY A 231 17.41 -43.24 13.58
N ALA A 232 16.60 -43.71 14.54
CA ALA A 232 15.34 -43.08 14.90
C ALA A 232 15.52 -41.63 15.43
N ILE A 233 16.68 -41.29 16.01
CA ILE A 233 16.98 -39.93 16.50
C ILE A 233 17.54 -39.00 15.42
N PHE A 234 17.93 -39.54 14.25
CA PHE A 234 18.52 -38.79 13.14
C PHE A 234 17.79 -37.49 12.74
N PRO A 235 16.44 -37.40 12.80
CA PRO A 235 15.72 -36.19 12.36
C PRO A 235 15.88 -34.94 13.24
N VAL A 236 16.39 -35.07 14.47
CA VAL A 236 16.63 -33.93 15.35
C VAL A 236 18.04 -33.39 15.17
N THR A 237 18.28 -32.15 15.56
CA THR A 237 19.62 -31.53 15.60
C THR A 237 20.59 -32.43 16.37
N ARG A 238 21.81 -32.62 15.85
CA ARG A 238 22.82 -33.55 16.41
C ARG A 238 22.40 -35.02 16.35
N GLY A 239 21.34 -35.33 15.61
CA GLY A 239 20.80 -36.67 15.45
C GLY A 239 21.76 -37.59 14.69
N LEU A 240 22.46 -37.06 13.68
CA LEU A 240 23.53 -37.79 12.98
C LEU A 240 24.65 -38.17 13.94
N LEU A 241 25.13 -37.22 14.75
CA LEU A 241 26.23 -37.42 15.69
C LEU A 241 25.89 -38.45 16.77
N GLN A 242 24.67 -38.37 17.32
CA GLN A 242 24.15 -39.34 18.29
C GLN A 242 24.00 -40.75 17.69
N THR A 243 23.55 -40.84 16.43
CA THR A 243 23.43 -42.12 15.72
C THR A 243 24.80 -42.72 15.44
N ALA A 244 25.76 -41.92 14.99
CA ALA A 244 27.13 -42.33 14.70
C ALA A 244 27.99 -42.55 15.96
N ASN A 245 27.46 -42.19 17.14
CA ASN A 245 28.18 -42.19 18.42
C ASN A 245 29.50 -41.42 18.30
N ILE A 246 29.45 -40.23 17.68
CA ILE A 246 30.55 -39.29 17.55
C ILE A 246 30.49 -38.28 18.70
N ASN A 247 31.63 -38.00 19.32
CA ASN A 247 31.68 -37.05 20.42
C ASN A 247 31.59 -35.60 19.90
N ASP A 248 30.58 -34.86 20.36
CA ASP A 248 30.32 -33.46 20.04
C ASP A 248 30.57 -32.50 21.22
N ASP A 249 31.25 -32.97 22.27
CA ASP A 249 31.68 -32.16 23.41
C ASP A 249 32.62 -31.04 22.95
N ALA A 250 32.41 -29.81 23.44
CA ALA A 250 33.19 -28.64 23.05
C ALA A 250 34.71 -28.73 23.38
N ILE A 251 35.10 -29.70 24.21
CA ILE A 251 36.48 -29.92 24.65
C ILE A 251 37.22 -30.90 23.71
N THR A 252 36.50 -31.86 23.11
CA THR A 252 37.09 -32.99 22.38
C THR A 252 36.53 -33.20 20.97
N GLY A 253 35.40 -32.57 20.65
CA GLY A 253 34.71 -32.68 19.37
C GLY A 253 35.18 -31.62 18.37
N ASN A 254 35.53 -32.07 17.17
CA ASN A 254 35.83 -31.19 16.02
C ASN A 254 34.61 -31.06 15.10
N ILE A 255 33.41 -30.88 15.65
CA ILE A 255 32.17 -30.85 14.87
C ILE A 255 31.30 -29.65 15.27
N ILE A 256 30.87 -28.89 14.26
CA ILE A 256 29.90 -27.80 14.41
C ILE A 256 28.56 -28.25 13.83
N ALA A 257 27.51 -28.18 14.65
CA ALA A 257 26.14 -28.39 14.19
C ALA A 257 25.42 -27.04 14.08
N ALA A 258 24.88 -26.73 12.90
CA ALA A 258 24.08 -25.53 12.66
C ALA A 258 22.78 -25.87 11.94
N GLU A 259 21.68 -25.24 12.35
CA GLU A 259 20.36 -25.56 11.84
C GLU A 259 19.52 -24.31 11.56
N GLY A 260 18.53 -24.46 10.69
CA GLY A 260 17.64 -23.36 10.34
C GLY A 260 18.32 -22.34 9.41
N ARG A 261 17.49 -21.53 8.77
CA ARG A 261 17.91 -20.75 7.60
C ARG A 261 19.03 -19.74 7.86
N ILE A 262 19.20 -19.25 9.09
CA ILE A 262 20.19 -18.21 9.41
C ILE A 262 21.53 -18.88 9.74
N ASP A 263 21.51 -19.80 10.69
CA ASP A 263 22.74 -20.31 11.31
C ASP A 263 23.54 -21.17 10.34
N PHE A 264 22.90 -21.96 9.46
CA PHE A 264 23.63 -22.74 8.46
C PHE A 264 24.36 -21.82 7.46
N GLN A 265 23.75 -20.68 7.08
CA GLN A 265 24.37 -19.74 6.14
C GLN A 265 25.58 -19.06 6.78
N GLY A 266 25.47 -18.67 8.05
CA GLY A 266 26.59 -18.11 8.81
C GLY A 266 27.75 -19.11 8.91
N ALA A 267 27.44 -20.35 9.31
CA ALA A 267 28.43 -21.41 9.43
C ALA A 267 29.14 -21.71 8.09
N LEU A 268 28.41 -21.75 6.97
CA LEU A 268 29.02 -21.93 5.65
C LEU A 268 29.94 -20.78 5.24
N LYS A 269 29.53 -19.52 5.49
CA LYS A 269 30.37 -18.35 5.21
C LYS A 269 31.66 -18.36 6.03
N GLU A 270 31.59 -18.72 7.32
CA GLU A 270 32.77 -18.85 8.18
C GLU A 270 33.70 -19.99 7.73
N TYR A 271 33.12 -21.11 7.29
CA TYR A 271 33.88 -22.24 6.74
C TYR A 271 34.59 -21.86 5.45
N GLU A 272 33.89 -21.21 4.51
CA GLU A 272 34.45 -20.72 3.25
C GLU A 272 35.54 -19.67 3.45
N ALA A 273 35.38 -18.78 4.44
CA ALA A 273 36.38 -17.80 4.83
C ALA A 273 37.62 -18.43 5.52
N GLY A 274 37.60 -19.74 5.78
CA GLY A 274 38.69 -20.48 6.40
C GLY A 274 38.76 -20.38 7.93
N LEU A 275 37.78 -19.74 8.57
CA LEU A 275 37.77 -19.50 10.03
C LEU A 275 37.54 -20.79 10.82
N ILE A 276 36.73 -21.70 10.26
CA ILE A 276 36.39 -22.99 10.88
C ILE A 276 36.69 -24.19 9.96
N ARG A 277 37.64 -24.05 9.03
CA ARG A 277 37.98 -25.09 8.03
C ARG A 277 38.46 -26.43 8.64
N ASN A 278 38.85 -26.42 9.92
CA ASN A 278 39.34 -27.58 10.67
C ASN A 278 38.24 -28.30 11.46
N GLN A 279 36.98 -28.11 11.08
CA GLN A 279 35.80 -28.63 11.77
C GLN A 279 34.95 -29.42 10.78
N HIS A 280 34.42 -30.57 11.19
CA HIS A 280 33.31 -31.19 10.48
C HIS A 280 32.04 -30.36 10.71
N MET A 281 31.10 -30.41 9.76
CA MET A 281 29.85 -29.67 9.87
C MET A 281 28.65 -30.59 9.69
N GLU A 282 27.71 -30.54 10.63
CA GLU A 282 26.35 -31.06 10.44
C GLU A 282 25.42 -29.88 10.18
N LEU A 283 24.87 -29.81 8.97
CA LEU A 283 24.07 -28.68 8.53
C LEU A 283 22.64 -29.12 8.19
N LEU A 284 21.66 -28.46 8.78
CA LEU A 284 20.25 -28.66 8.47
C LEU A 284 19.61 -27.34 8.04
N CYS A 285 18.91 -27.35 6.90
CA CYS A 285 18.22 -26.14 6.43
C CYS A 285 17.03 -25.73 7.33
N CYS A 286 16.45 -26.68 8.06
CA CYS A 286 15.34 -26.48 9.01
C CYS A 286 15.83 -26.71 10.44
N GLU A 287 15.06 -26.29 11.45
CA GLU A 287 15.32 -26.58 12.87
C GLU A 287 15.04 -28.07 13.19
N GLY A 288 15.87 -28.95 12.64
CA GLY A 288 15.63 -30.38 12.49
C GLY A 288 14.68 -30.71 11.33
N CYS A 289 14.77 -31.94 10.84
CA CYS A 289 13.79 -32.47 9.88
C CYS A 289 12.36 -32.49 10.46
N ILE A 290 12.24 -32.49 11.79
CA ILE A 290 10.97 -32.35 12.53
C ILE A 290 10.24 -31.01 12.31
N MET A 291 10.94 -30.00 11.78
CA MET A 291 10.36 -28.70 11.42
C MET A 291 10.35 -28.45 9.91
N GLY A 292 10.47 -29.52 9.12
CA GLY A 292 10.42 -29.49 7.66
C GLY A 292 9.08 -28.98 7.08
N PRO A 293 9.10 -28.52 5.83
CA PRO A 293 7.94 -27.91 5.15
C PRO A 293 6.78 -28.87 4.84
N GLY A 294 7.03 -30.19 4.91
CA GLY A 294 6.07 -31.25 4.63
C GLY A 294 5.29 -31.74 5.86
N LEU A 295 5.51 -31.12 7.03
CA LEU A 295 4.71 -31.33 8.23
C LEU A 295 3.52 -30.36 8.30
N SER A 296 2.56 -30.66 9.15
CA SER A 296 1.48 -29.74 9.50
C SER A 296 2.00 -28.44 10.13
N LYS A 297 1.31 -27.32 9.86
CA LYS A 297 1.74 -25.97 10.29
C LYS A 297 1.62 -25.71 11.80
N SER A 298 0.87 -26.54 12.55
CA SER A 298 0.50 -26.29 13.95
C SER A 298 1.48 -26.87 15.00
N GLY A 299 2.46 -27.66 14.58
CA GLY A 299 3.38 -28.32 15.52
C GLY A 299 4.41 -27.39 16.15
N LYS A 300 4.69 -27.60 17.44
CA LYS A 300 5.72 -26.87 18.20
C LYS A 300 7.04 -27.65 18.20
N GLN A 301 8.15 -26.99 17.86
CA GLN A 301 9.49 -27.58 17.74
C GLN A 301 9.88 -28.45 18.94
N TYR A 302 9.82 -27.90 20.16
CA TYR A 302 10.27 -28.62 21.36
C TYR A 302 9.39 -29.83 21.69
N ASN A 303 8.08 -29.74 21.44
CA ASN A 303 7.17 -30.88 21.61
C ASN A 303 7.49 -31.99 20.61
N ARG A 304 7.67 -31.62 19.33
CA ARG A 304 8.06 -32.54 18.26
C ARG A 304 9.38 -33.25 18.56
N ARG A 305 10.36 -32.51 19.06
CA ARG A 305 11.64 -33.06 19.51
C ARG A 305 11.44 -34.08 20.62
N ALA A 306 10.67 -33.75 21.65
CA ALA A 306 10.39 -34.67 22.76
C ALA A 306 9.72 -35.97 22.28
N LEU A 307 8.75 -35.88 21.38
CA LEU A 307 8.05 -37.06 20.82
C LEU A 307 9.01 -37.99 20.07
N VAL A 308 9.86 -37.45 19.20
CA VAL A 308 10.87 -38.25 18.46
C VAL A 308 11.89 -38.85 19.43
N SER A 309 12.34 -38.10 20.43
CA SER A 309 13.26 -38.60 21.46
C SER A 309 12.65 -39.73 22.31
N SER A 310 11.37 -39.61 22.69
CA SER A 310 10.64 -40.66 23.40
C SER A 310 10.47 -41.92 22.56
N TYR A 311 10.14 -41.76 21.26
CA TYR A 311 10.05 -42.87 20.31
C TYR A 311 11.40 -43.59 20.15
N ALA A 312 12.47 -42.84 19.86
CA ALA A 312 13.82 -43.40 19.71
C ALA A 312 14.30 -44.10 20.99
N SER A 313 14.03 -43.52 22.16
CA SER A 313 14.38 -44.12 23.46
C SER A 313 13.62 -45.42 23.72
N SER A 314 12.32 -45.46 23.42
CA SER A 314 11.49 -46.66 23.54
C SER A 314 11.99 -47.76 22.58
N LYS A 315 12.31 -47.39 21.35
CA LYS A 315 12.85 -48.30 20.34
C LYS A 315 14.18 -48.92 20.78
N MET A 316 15.11 -48.11 21.25
CA MET A 316 16.41 -48.58 21.74
C MET A 316 16.32 -49.50 22.96
N LYS A 317 15.28 -49.37 23.79
CA LYS A 317 15.04 -50.29 24.92
C LYS A 317 14.52 -51.66 24.47
N ASN A 318 13.74 -51.68 23.40
CA ASN A 318 13.03 -52.88 22.94
C ASN A 318 13.71 -53.58 21.75
N ILE A 319 14.74 -52.96 21.16
CA ILE A 319 15.44 -53.53 20.01
C ILE A 319 16.27 -54.75 20.40
N ASN A 320 16.18 -55.82 19.61
CA ASN A 320 17.07 -56.97 19.73
C ASN A 320 18.41 -56.62 19.07
N ALA A 321 19.43 -56.37 19.89
CA ALA A 321 20.76 -55.95 19.44
C ALA A 321 21.43 -56.97 18.50
N GLU A 322 21.27 -58.28 18.73
CA GLU A 322 21.85 -59.31 17.86
C GLU A 322 21.21 -59.28 16.46
N THR A 323 19.90 -59.13 16.40
CA THR A 323 19.17 -59.10 15.12
C THR A 323 19.50 -57.83 14.34
N TRP A 324 19.61 -56.69 15.04
CA TRP A 324 20.00 -55.42 14.45
C TRP A 324 21.45 -55.46 13.93
N ASN A 325 22.40 -55.95 14.73
CA ASN A 325 23.80 -56.09 14.30
C ASN A 325 23.94 -56.99 13.06
N LYS A 326 23.24 -58.14 13.04
CA LYS A 326 23.21 -59.03 11.87
C LYS A 326 22.69 -58.33 10.62
N ALA A 327 21.63 -57.54 10.74
CA ALA A 327 21.11 -56.76 9.61
C ALA A 327 22.11 -55.69 9.14
N VAL A 328 22.74 -54.98 10.07
CA VAL A 328 23.78 -53.98 9.73
C VAL A 328 24.96 -54.62 9.01
N GLU A 329 25.39 -55.81 9.43
CA GLU A 329 26.44 -56.58 8.77
C GLU A 329 26.00 -57.07 7.38
N GLU A 330 24.78 -57.62 7.26
CA GLU A 330 24.20 -58.08 5.97
C GLU A 330 24.24 -57.00 4.89
N PHE A 331 23.97 -55.75 5.26
CA PHE A 331 23.93 -54.62 4.33
C PHE A 331 25.19 -53.74 4.38
N SER A 332 26.25 -54.19 5.04
CA SER A 332 27.47 -53.40 5.20
C SER A 332 28.26 -53.20 3.90
N ASP A 333 28.16 -54.14 2.95
CA ASP A 333 28.85 -54.05 1.66
C ASP A 333 28.06 -53.25 0.60
N LEU A 334 26.89 -52.71 0.94
CA LEU A 334 26.16 -51.83 0.02
C LEU A 334 27.00 -50.60 -0.30
N ASP A 335 27.10 -50.28 -1.59
CA ASP A 335 27.65 -49.01 -2.02
C ASP A 335 26.71 -47.90 -1.55
N LEU A 336 27.20 -47.05 -0.64
CA LEU A 336 26.51 -45.86 -0.15
C LEU A 336 27.19 -44.57 -0.62
N SER A 337 28.11 -44.68 -1.58
CA SER A 337 28.84 -43.53 -2.11
C SER A 337 27.97 -42.70 -3.06
N ILE A 338 28.30 -41.41 -3.11
CA ILE A 338 27.76 -40.46 -4.08
C ILE A 338 28.84 -39.45 -4.48
N ARG A 339 28.80 -39.00 -5.73
CA ARG A 339 29.65 -37.93 -6.22
C ARG A 339 28.84 -36.66 -6.43
N HIS A 340 29.18 -35.62 -5.68
CA HIS A 340 28.62 -34.29 -5.86
C HIS A 340 29.34 -33.57 -7.02
N ARG A 341 28.63 -32.68 -7.71
CA ARG A 341 29.16 -31.85 -8.79
C ARG A 341 28.67 -30.42 -8.63
N ALA A 342 29.56 -29.45 -8.88
CA ALA A 342 29.18 -28.04 -8.89
C ALA A 342 28.20 -27.77 -10.03
N GLU A 343 27.16 -27.00 -9.71
CA GLU A 343 26.12 -26.53 -10.63
C GLU A 343 26.09 -25.01 -10.44
N ASP A 344 27.08 -24.31 -11.02
CA ASP A 344 27.28 -22.88 -10.74
C ASP A 344 26.09 -22.05 -11.22
N HIS A 345 25.29 -21.59 -10.26
CA HIS A 345 24.12 -20.74 -10.49
C HIS A 345 24.39 -19.31 -10.02
N HIS A 346 25.65 -18.94 -9.76
CA HIS A 346 26.00 -17.56 -9.51
C HIS A 346 25.59 -16.71 -10.71
N PRO A 347 24.79 -15.66 -10.51
CA PRO A 347 24.64 -14.65 -11.55
C PRO A 347 26.02 -14.05 -11.85
N GLU A 348 26.26 -13.70 -13.11
CA GLU A 348 27.48 -13.03 -13.57
C GLU A 348 27.93 -11.91 -12.61
N ARG A 349 29.26 -11.73 -12.49
CA ARG A 349 29.85 -10.64 -11.69
C ARG A 349 29.16 -9.34 -12.04
N PHE A 350 28.59 -8.71 -11.02
CA PHE A 350 27.78 -7.51 -11.21
C PHE A 350 28.68 -6.30 -11.42
N ASP A 351 28.41 -5.55 -12.50
CA ASP A 351 28.96 -4.23 -12.70
C ASP A 351 28.23 -3.23 -11.79
N GLU A 352 28.99 -2.60 -10.88
CA GLU A 352 28.50 -1.58 -9.95
C GLU A 352 28.05 -0.28 -10.63
N SER A 353 28.30 -0.13 -11.94
CA SER A 353 27.81 1.01 -12.73
C SER A 353 26.29 1.24 -12.54
N GLY A 354 25.86 2.49 -12.42
CA GLY A 354 24.42 2.82 -12.31
C GLY A 354 23.72 2.39 -11.00
N LEU A 355 24.42 1.81 -10.02
CA LEU A 355 23.82 1.48 -8.72
C LEU A 355 23.30 2.72 -7.99
N ALA A 356 24.03 3.85 -8.12
CA ALA A 356 23.62 5.14 -7.57
C ALA A 356 22.27 5.63 -8.15
N GLU A 357 21.99 5.35 -9.42
CA GLU A 357 20.71 5.72 -10.06
C GLU A 357 19.55 4.90 -9.49
N VAL A 358 19.76 3.60 -9.27
CA VAL A 358 18.76 2.72 -8.64
C VAL A 358 18.51 3.14 -7.19
N LEU A 359 19.55 3.42 -6.42
CA LEU A 359 19.42 3.94 -5.05
C LEU A 359 18.65 5.27 -5.04
N ALA A 360 18.97 6.20 -5.94
CA ALA A 360 18.23 7.45 -6.09
C ALA A 360 16.75 7.23 -6.44
N SER A 361 16.43 6.24 -7.27
CA SER A 361 15.04 5.88 -7.60
C SER A 361 14.23 5.39 -6.38
N MET A 362 14.92 4.83 -5.37
CA MET A 362 14.38 4.42 -4.08
C MET A 362 14.39 5.56 -3.04
N GLY A 363 14.71 6.79 -3.44
CA GLY A 363 14.81 7.94 -2.53
C GLY A 363 16.07 7.92 -1.65
N LYS A 364 17.14 7.24 -2.09
CA LYS A 364 18.42 7.16 -1.36
C LYS A 364 19.46 8.01 -2.08
N PHE A 365 19.75 9.20 -1.55
CA PHE A 365 20.68 10.14 -2.17
C PHE A 365 22.02 10.23 -1.43
N SER A 366 22.05 9.73 -0.20
CA SER A 366 23.21 9.71 0.67
C SER A 366 23.26 8.44 1.52
N LYS A 367 24.41 8.15 2.12
CA LYS A 367 24.57 6.99 2.99
C LYS A 367 23.65 7.02 4.22
N LYS A 368 23.21 8.21 4.66
CA LYS A 368 22.25 8.35 5.77
C LYS A 368 20.85 7.87 5.40
N ASP A 369 20.51 7.87 4.11
CA ASP A 369 19.20 7.42 3.64
C ASP A 369 19.12 5.89 3.61
N GLU A 370 20.26 5.20 3.51
CA GLU A 370 20.38 3.73 3.50
C GLU A 370 20.13 3.16 4.90
N LEU A 371 18.85 2.92 5.22
CA LEU A 371 18.42 2.47 6.55
C LEU A 371 18.73 0.99 6.84
N ASP A 372 19.02 0.19 5.80
CA ASP A 372 19.32 -1.25 5.91
C ASP A 372 18.33 -2.03 6.81
N CYS A 373 17.05 -1.68 6.74
CA CYS A 373 16.04 -2.16 7.69
C CYS A 373 15.48 -3.56 7.40
N GLY A 374 15.85 -4.19 6.28
CA GLY A 374 15.42 -5.55 5.94
C GLY A 374 13.97 -5.73 5.46
N ALA A 375 13.13 -4.68 5.47
CA ALA A 375 11.69 -4.81 5.21
C ALA A 375 11.36 -5.34 3.80
N CYS A 376 12.15 -4.95 2.80
CA CYS A 376 12.05 -5.43 1.42
C CYS A 376 12.57 -6.87 1.22
N GLY A 377 13.24 -7.44 2.23
CA GLY A 377 13.81 -8.78 2.19
C GLY A 377 15.26 -8.91 1.77
N TYR A 378 15.97 -7.79 1.69
CA TYR A 378 17.42 -7.71 1.49
C TYR A 378 18.05 -7.08 2.73
N GLU A 379 19.25 -7.51 3.13
CA GLU A 379 19.87 -7.06 4.38
C GLU A 379 20.29 -5.60 4.29
N THR A 380 20.75 -5.18 3.11
CA THR A 380 21.13 -3.80 2.84
C THR A 380 20.34 -3.18 1.69
N CYS A 381 20.25 -1.86 1.68
CA CYS A 381 19.69 -1.08 0.60
C CYS A 381 20.47 -1.28 -0.71
N VAL A 382 21.79 -1.50 -0.60
CA VAL A 382 22.67 -1.86 -1.71
C VAL A 382 22.27 -3.22 -2.31
N GLU A 383 22.06 -4.24 -1.48
CA GLU A 383 21.59 -5.55 -1.96
C GLU A 383 20.23 -5.47 -2.65
N HIS A 384 19.30 -4.66 -2.12
CA HIS A 384 18.00 -4.43 -2.75
C HIS A 384 18.16 -3.75 -4.12
N ALA A 385 19.00 -2.73 -4.22
CA ALA A 385 19.28 -2.04 -5.47
C ALA A 385 19.94 -2.98 -6.51
N ILE A 386 20.88 -3.83 -6.09
CA ILE A 386 21.47 -4.89 -6.94
C ILE A 386 20.36 -5.84 -7.44
N ALA A 387 19.45 -6.25 -6.56
CA ALA A 387 18.34 -7.12 -6.94
C ALA A 387 17.36 -6.47 -7.93
N ILE A 388 17.09 -5.17 -7.80
CA ILE A 388 16.28 -4.40 -8.75
C ILE A 388 16.95 -4.38 -10.12
N LYS A 389 18.25 -4.05 -10.18
CA LYS A 389 19.00 -4.05 -11.45
C LYS A 389 19.05 -5.43 -12.11
N LYS A 390 19.02 -6.51 -11.32
CA LYS A 390 18.93 -7.90 -11.80
C LYS A 390 17.51 -8.34 -12.21
N GLY A 391 16.50 -7.47 -12.11
CA GLY A 391 15.11 -7.81 -12.40
C GLY A 391 14.49 -8.81 -11.40
N LEU A 392 15.05 -8.88 -10.18
CA LEU A 392 14.58 -9.77 -9.12
C LEU A 392 13.67 -9.06 -8.11
N ALA A 393 13.76 -7.74 -8.04
CA ALA A 393 13.03 -6.92 -7.10
C ALA A 393 12.51 -5.65 -7.78
N GLU A 394 11.57 -4.99 -7.10
CA GLU A 394 10.96 -3.73 -7.53
C GLU A 394 11.24 -2.63 -6.50
N VAL A 395 11.19 -1.37 -6.95
CA VAL A 395 11.43 -0.19 -6.10
C VAL A 395 10.34 -0.10 -5.02
N GLU A 396 9.11 -0.47 -5.37
CA GLU A 396 7.91 -0.49 -4.52
C GLU A 396 8.02 -1.44 -3.33
N MET A 397 9.01 -2.34 -3.32
CA MET A 397 9.30 -3.18 -2.16
C MET A 397 9.95 -2.39 -1.01
N CYS A 398 10.51 -1.20 -1.29
CA CYS A 398 11.08 -0.34 -0.26
C CYS A 398 9.95 0.36 0.52
N LEU A 399 9.67 -0.16 1.72
CA LEU A 399 8.58 0.35 2.57
C LEU A 399 8.73 1.85 2.91
N PRO A 400 9.90 2.35 3.37
CA PRO A 400 10.07 3.78 3.67
C PRO A 400 9.80 4.68 2.46
N TYR A 401 10.34 4.31 1.29
CA TYR A 401 10.12 5.02 0.02
C TYR A 401 8.62 5.04 -0.35
N THR A 402 7.94 3.91 -0.22
CA THR A 402 6.52 3.78 -0.57
C THR A 402 5.65 4.63 0.35
N ILE A 403 5.95 4.67 1.66
CA ILE A 403 5.26 5.54 2.62
C ILE A 403 5.46 7.01 2.28
N GLU A 404 6.67 7.43 1.95
CA GLU A 404 6.97 8.82 1.59
C GLU A 404 6.25 9.22 0.28
N LYS A 405 6.28 8.34 -0.73
CA LYS A 405 5.56 8.52 -1.99
C LYS A 405 4.05 8.60 -1.78
N LEU A 406 3.50 7.81 -0.86
CA LEU A 406 2.08 7.87 -0.49
C LEU A 406 1.74 9.22 0.17
N HIS A 407 2.51 9.66 1.17
CA HIS A 407 2.31 10.96 1.82
C HIS A 407 2.38 12.12 0.83
N LYS A 408 3.34 12.09 -0.10
CA LYS A 408 3.43 13.09 -1.18
C LYS A 408 2.17 13.09 -2.06
N SER A 409 1.75 11.92 -2.52
CA SER A 409 0.56 11.77 -3.37
C SER A 409 -0.72 12.24 -2.67
N VAL A 410 -0.87 11.97 -1.37
CA VAL A 410 -2.01 12.45 -0.57
C VAL A 410 -2.02 13.97 -0.45
N ARG A 411 -0.85 14.60 -0.23
CA ARG A 411 -0.74 16.07 -0.20
C ARG A 411 -1.08 16.70 -1.55
N ASP A 412 -0.54 16.15 -2.64
CA ASP A 412 -0.80 16.65 -3.99
C ASP A 412 -2.28 16.51 -4.38
N LEU A 413 -2.92 15.41 -3.97
CA LEU A 413 -4.35 15.19 -4.17
C LEU A 413 -5.20 16.19 -3.37
N ALA A 414 -4.83 16.47 -2.11
CA ALA A 414 -5.54 17.46 -1.28
C ALA A 414 -5.48 18.87 -1.90
N LEU A 415 -4.30 19.31 -2.35
CA LEU A 415 -4.12 20.59 -3.02
C LEU A 415 -4.93 20.69 -4.32
N THR A 416 -5.01 19.60 -5.09
CA THR A 416 -5.79 19.54 -6.33
C THR A 416 -7.29 19.63 -6.04
N ASN A 417 -7.77 18.96 -5.00
CA ASN A 417 -9.18 18.97 -4.61
C ASN A 417 -9.64 20.35 -4.09
N GLU A 418 -8.77 21.04 -3.35
CA GLU A 418 -9.03 22.40 -2.88
C GLU A 418 -9.17 23.39 -4.06
N LYS A 419 -8.24 23.33 -5.03
CA LYS A 419 -8.32 24.13 -6.27
C LYS A 419 -9.61 23.84 -7.05
N LEU A 420 -9.97 22.57 -7.18
CA LEU A 420 -11.19 22.16 -7.90
C LEU A 420 -12.45 22.71 -7.21
N THR A 421 -12.49 22.67 -5.89
CA THR A 421 -13.61 23.21 -5.10
C THR A 421 -13.76 24.72 -5.27
N SER A 422 -12.65 25.46 -5.20
CA SER A 422 -12.63 26.92 -5.44
C SER A 422 -13.10 27.27 -6.86
N MET A 423 -12.59 26.58 -7.88
CA MET A 423 -13.00 26.81 -9.27
C MET A 423 -14.48 26.50 -9.49
N LYS A 424 -15.01 25.43 -8.89
CA LYS A 424 -16.43 25.07 -8.99
C LYS A 424 -17.35 26.13 -8.36
N GLN A 425 -16.95 26.72 -7.23
CA GLN A 425 -17.70 27.81 -6.60
C GLN A 425 -17.69 29.07 -7.47
N ALA A 426 -16.53 29.46 -8.01
CA ALA A 426 -16.41 30.60 -8.91
C ALA A 426 -17.26 30.42 -10.18
N LEU A 427 -17.28 29.20 -10.76
CA LEU A 427 -18.10 28.89 -11.93
C LEU A 427 -19.60 29.01 -11.62
N LYS A 428 -20.07 28.44 -10.51
CA LYS A 428 -21.48 28.52 -10.10
C LYS A 428 -21.94 29.98 -9.90
N GLN A 429 -21.08 30.83 -9.36
CA GLN A 429 -21.38 32.24 -9.18
C GLN A 429 -21.41 33.00 -10.52
N SER A 430 -20.49 32.68 -11.43
CA SER A 430 -20.48 33.23 -12.80
C SER A 430 -21.74 32.85 -13.59
N GLU A 431 -22.15 31.57 -13.54
CA GLU A 431 -23.38 31.09 -14.18
C GLU A 431 -24.63 31.81 -13.66
N LYS A 432 -24.75 31.98 -12.33
CA LYS A 432 -25.86 32.72 -11.71
C LYS A 432 -25.95 34.15 -12.23
N LEU A 433 -24.81 34.85 -12.34
CA LEU A 433 -24.75 36.23 -12.83
C LEU A 433 -25.12 36.32 -14.32
N ALA A 434 -24.61 35.40 -15.15
CA ALA A 434 -24.91 35.37 -16.59
C ALA A 434 -26.41 35.15 -16.88
N HIS A 435 -27.03 34.19 -16.18
CA HIS A 435 -28.47 33.93 -16.29
C HIS A 435 -29.32 35.13 -15.87
N MET A 436 -28.93 35.81 -14.78
CA MET A 436 -29.62 37.03 -14.34
C MET A 436 -29.51 38.17 -15.37
N GLY A 437 -28.35 38.33 -16.02
CA GLY A 437 -28.16 39.31 -17.09
C GLY A 437 -29.07 39.07 -18.29
N GLN A 438 -29.17 37.82 -18.77
CA GLN A 438 -30.02 37.48 -19.92
C GLN A 438 -31.52 37.71 -19.63
N LEU A 439 -32.01 37.26 -18.47
CA LEU A 439 -33.42 37.44 -18.08
C LEU A 439 -33.79 38.92 -17.95
N SER A 440 -32.91 39.72 -17.35
CA SER A 440 -33.12 41.15 -17.15
C SER A 440 -33.27 41.92 -18.46
N ALA A 441 -32.50 41.56 -19.49
CA ALA A 441 -32.58 42.21 -20.80
C ALA A 441 -33.91 41.92 -21.52
N GLY A 442 -34.40 40.68 -21.45
CA GLY A 442 -35.68 40.28 -22.05
C GLY A 442 -36.89 40.92 -21.35
N ILE A 443 -36.95 40.80 -20.02
CA ILE A 443 -38.03 41.37 -19.19
C ILE A 443 -38.15 42.88 -19.43
N ALA A 444 -37.02 43.57 -19.52
CA ALA A 444 -37.05 45.00 -19.65
C ALA A 444 -37.55 45.50 -21.01
N HIS A 445 -37.27 44.76 -22.09
CA HIS A 445 -37.84 45.09 -23.39
C HIS A 445 -39.37 44.90 -23.40
N GLU A 446 -39.84 43.81 -22.81
CA GLU A 446 -41.28 43.51 -22.76
C GLU A 446 -42.07 44.43 -21.83
N LEU A 447 -41.46 44.94 -20.74
CA LEU A 447 -42.12 45.90 -19.84
C LEU A 447 -42.06 47.35 -20.32
N ASN A 448 -40.97 47.77 -20.97
CA ASN A 448 -40.85 49.14 -21.45
C ASN A 448 -41.90 49.48 -22.53
N ASN A 449 -42.31 48.50 -23.34
CA ASN A 449 -43.31 48.68 -24.38
C ASN A 449 -44.69 49.08 -23.84
N PRO A 450 -45.36 48.29 -22.99
CA PRO A 450 -46.67 48.66 -22.44
C PRO A 450 -46.60 49.89 -21.53
N LEU A 451 -45.51 50.08 -20.75
CA LEU A 451 -45.34 51.29 -19.94
C LEU A 451 -45.23 52.55 -20.80
N GLY A 452 -44.57 52.47 -21.96
CA GLY A 452 -44.53 53.56 -22.93
C GLY A 452 -45.92 53.95 -23.44
N VAL A 453 -46.75 52.94 -23.75
CA VAL A 453 -48.13 53.14 -24.19
C VAL A 453 -48.99 53.77 -23.10
N VAL A 454 -48.90 53.29 -21.85
CA VAL A 454 -49.63 53.85 -20.70
C VAL A 454 -49.24 55.32 -20.49
N ILE A 455 -47.93 55.62 -20.43
CA ILE A 455 -47.45 57.00 -20.25
C ILE A 455 -47.94 57.91 -21.38
N MET A 456 -47.90 57.44 -22.64
CA MET A 456 -48.33 58.22 -23.80
C MET A 456 -49.82 58.56 -23.73
N TYR A 457 -50.70 57.56 -23.57
CA TYR A 457 -52.14 57.80 -23.52
C TYR A 457 -52.55 58.59 -22.28
N SER A 458 -51.93 58.35 -21.13
CA SER A 458 -52.20 59.14 -19.92
C SER A 458 -51.78 60.60 -20.08
N ASN A 459 -50.69 60.91 -20.77
CA ASN A 459 -50.31 62.30 -21.08
C ASN A 459 -51.28 62.96 -22.08
N ILE A 460 -51.70 62.24 -23.13
CA ILE A 460 -52.70 62.76 -24.09
C ILE A 460 -54.01 63.10 -23.37
N LEU A 461 -54.52 62.18 -22.54
CA LEU A 461 -55.73 62.42 -21.74
C LEU A 461 -55.54 63.57 -20.74
N LEU A 462 -54.33 63.76 -20.20
CA LEU A 462 -54.02 64.85 -19.29
C LEU A 462 -54.02 66.21 -20.01
N GLU A 463 -53.60 66.25 -21.27
CA GLU A 463 -53.65 67.44 -22.14
C GLU A 463 -55.08 67.77 -22.59
N GLU A 464 -55.91 66.75 -22.84
CA GLU A 464 -57.31 66.93 -23.27
C GLU A 464 -58.29 67.23 -22.11
N ALA A 465 -57.91 66.93 -20.86
CA ALA A 465 -58.76 67.16 -19.69
C ALA A 465 -58.79 68.66 -19.28
N PRO A 466 -59.99 69.24 -19.00
CA PRO A 466 -60.13 70.59 -18.45
C PRO A 466 -59.34 70.77 -17.14
N GLU A 467 -58.82 71.98 -16.88
CA GLU A 467 -57.94 72.23 -15.72
C GLU A 467 -58.62 71.91 -14.37
N GLU A 468 -59.94 72.11 -14.23
CA GLU A 468 -60.66 71.82 -12.98
C GLU A 468 -61.20 70.37 -12.88
N ALA A 469 -60.93 69.51 -13.85
CA ALA A 469 -61.48 68.15 -13.86
C ALA A 469 -60.80 67.26 -12.80
N PRO A 470 -61.55 66.58 -11.90
CA PRO A 470 -60.99 65.71 -10.85
C PRO A 470 -60.07 64.60 -11.39
N VAL A 471 -60.34 64.09 -12.60
CA VAL A 471 -59.57 63.03 -13.27
C VAL A 471 -58.11 63.42 -13.58
N ARG A 472 -57.80 64.71 -13.58
CA ARG A 472 -56.47 65.22 -13.92
C ARG A 472 -55.42 64.84 -12.87
N GLU A 473 -55.79 64.79 -11.59
CA GLU A 473 -54.90 64.30 -10.52
C GLU A 473 -54.67 62.78 -10.62
N ASP A 474 -55.71 62.01 -10.96
CA ASP A 474 -55.57 60.57 -11.21
C ASP A 474 -54.64 60.27 -12.40
N LEU A 475 -54.76 61.05 -13.49
CA LEU A 475 -53.90 60.92 -14.68
C LEU A 475 -52.43 61.26 -14.38
N LYS A 476 -52.17 62.31 -13.59
CA LYS A 476 -50.81 62.64 -13.13
C LYS A 476 -50.21 61.49 -12.32
N LEU A 477 -50.99 60.90 -11.41
CA LEU A 477 -50.53 59.77 -10.61
C LEU A 477 -50.21 58.55 -11.48
N ILE A 478 -51.02 58.25 -12.51
CA ILE A 478 -50.73 57.16 -13.47
C ILE A 478 -49.42 57.41 -14.22
N VAL A 479 -49.20 58.63 -14.73
CA VAL A 479 -47.94 58.99 -15.41
C VAL A 479 -46.75 58.87 -14.48
N GLU A 480 -46.88 59.32 -13.22
CA GLU A 480 -45.83 59.21 -12.21
C GLU A 480 -45.49 57.75 -11.91
N GLN A 481 -46.49 56.90 -11.65
CA GLN A 481 -46.27 55.49 -11.32
C GLN A 481 -45.74 54.70 -12.53
N ALA A 482 -46.24 54.94 -13.74
CA ALA A 482 -45.73 54.29 -14.94
C ALA A 482 -44.28 54.75 -15.26
N GLY A 483 -43.97 56.03 -15.06
CA GLY A 483 -42.62 56.57 -15.15
C GLY A 483 -41.67 55.95 -14.11
N ARG A 484 -42.17 55.70 -12.90
CA ARG A 484 -41.44 54.99 -11.84
C ARG A 484 -41.15 53.54 -12.22
N CYS A 485 -42.13 52.80 -12.74
CA CYS A 485 -41.92 51.45 -13.25
C CYS A 485 -40.85 51.45 -14.36
N LYS A 486 -40.89 52.42 -15.28
CA LYS A 486 -39.88 52.56 -16.34
C LYS A 486 -38.48 52.80 -15.79
N LYS A 487 -38.33 53.61 -14.73
CA LYS A 487 -37.05 53.82 -14.03
C LYS A 487 -36.53 52.53 -13.35
N ILE A 488 -37.40 51.74 -12.74
CA ILE A 488 -37.04 50.44 -12.14
C ILE A 488 -36.55 49.47 -13.21
N VAL A 489 -37.28 49.36 -14.32
CA VAL A 489 -36.91 48.52 -15.47
C VAL A 489 -35.59 48.97 -16.09
N ALA A 490 -35.36 50.28 -16.24
CA ALA A 490 -34.08 50.81 -16.71
C ALA A 490 -32.92 50.51 -15.76
N GLY A 491 -33.15 50.55 -14.44
CA GLY A 491 -32.17 50.14 -13.43
C GLY A 491 -31.79 48.66 -13.55
N LEU A 492 -32.77 47.79 -13.77
CA LEU A 492 -32.56 46.35 -14.02
C LEU A 492 -31.76 46.11 -15.32
N LEU A 493 -32.02 46.90 -16.36
CA LEU A 493 -31.30 46.87 -17.64
C LEU A 493 -29.84 47.31 -17.51
N ASN A 494 -29.58 48.39 -16.78
CA ASN A 494 -28.22 48.89 -16.55
C ASN A 494 -27.37 47.88 -15.76
N PHE A 495 -27.98 47.17 -14.81
CA PHE A 495 -27.35 46.05 -14.12
C PHE A 495 -26.95 44.91 -15.08
N ALA A 496 -27.71 44.71 -16.16
CA ALA A 496 -27.54 43.60 -17.10
C ALA A 496 -26.69 43.91 -18.35
N ARG A 497 -26.62 45.18 -18.80
CA ARG A 497 -26.07 45.54 -20.12
C ARG A 497 -24.60 45.99 -20.14
N LYS A 498 -23.99 46.44 -19.04
CA LYS A 498 -22.59 46.90 -19.06
C LYS A 498 -21.63 45.79 -18.63
N ASN A 499 -21.34 44.84 -19.52
CA ASN A 499 -20.33 43.79 -19.29
C ASN A 499 -18.91 44.15 -19.80
N GLN A 500 -18.73 45.36 -20.35
CA GLN A 500 -17.42 45.85 -20.80
C GLN A 500 -17.03 47.07 -19.97
N VAL A 501 -15.85 46.98 -19.35
CA VAL A 501 -15.23 48.06 -18.58
C VAL A 501 -14.33 48.84 -19.52
N ASN A 502 -14.58 50.14 -19.70
CA ASN A 502 -13.69 51.00 -20.47
C ASN A 502 -12.61 51.57 -19.54
N HIS A 503 -11.49 50.87 -19.42
CA HIS A 503 -10.38 51.31 -18.57
C HIS A 503 -9.73 52.57 -19.14
N GLN A 504 -9.80 53.65 -18.39
CA GLN A 504 -9.12 54.91 -18.68
C GLN A 504 -8.31 55.33 -17.44
N LEU A 505 -7.28 56.15 -17.65
CA LEU A 505 -6.50 56.69 -16.54
C LEU A 505 -7.38 57.70 -15.78
N VAL A 506 -7.70 57.40 -14.52
CA VAL A 506 -8.60 58.20 -13.69
C VAL A 506 -7.87 58.60 -12.41
N ASN A 507 -7.91 59.90 -12.08
CA ASN A 507 -7.49 60.39 -10.79
C ASN A 507 -8.58 60.14 -9.73
N LEU A 508 -8.28 59.36 -8.70
CA LEU A 508 -9.24 58.94 -7.67
C LEU A 508 -9.82 60.11 -6.89
N LYS A 509 -9.04 61.19 -6.68
CA LYS A 509 -9.51 62.38 -5.97
C LYS A 509 -10.52 63.14 -6.80
N GLU A 510 -10.22 63.39 -8.07
CA GLU A 510 -11.17 64.02 -9.00
C GLU A 510 -12.46 63.20 -9.14
N LEU A 511 -12.34 61.87 -9.21
CA LEU A 511 -13.48 60.96 -9.25
C LEU A 511 -14.35 61.05 -7.99
N ALA A 512 -13.73 61.09 -6.81
CA ALA A 512 -14.43 61.23 -5.54
C ALA A 512 -15.15 62.59 -5.45
N ASP A 513 -14.45 63.68 -5.75
CA ASP A 513 -15.00 65.04 -5.74
C ASP A 513 -16.16 65.18 -6.74
N HIS A 514 -15.99 64.65 -7.95
CA HIS A 514 -17.05 64.63 -8.96
C HIS A 514 -18.27 63.83 -8.49
N SER A 515 -18.06 62.67 -7.84
CA SER A 515 -19.15 61.83 -7.33
C SER A 515 -19.91 62.51 -6.18
N VAL A 516 -19.23 63.25 -5.31
CA VAL A 516 -19.86 64.05 -4.26
C VAL A 516 -20.69 65.19 -4.86
N SER A 517 -20.17 65.89 -5.88
CA SER A 517 -20.88 66.98 -6.56
C SER A 517 -22.18 66.55 -7.25
N GLY A 518 -22.27 65.27 -7.64
CA GLY A 518 -23.45 64.68 -8.29
C GLY A 518 -24.58 64.26 -7.35
N VAL A 519 -24.45 64.48 -6.03
CA VAL A 519 -25.44 64.10 -5.03
C VAL A 519 -25.95 65.34 -4.29
N ILE A 520 -27.27 65.41 -4.07
CA ILE A 520 -27.89 66.47 -3.25
C ILE A 520 -27.60 66.14 -1.78
N VAL A 521 -26.82 66.97 -1.11
CA VAL A 521 -26.44 66.79 0.30
C VAL A 521 -27.32 67.67 1.20
N PRO A 522 -28.06 67.07 2.16
CA PRO A 522 -28.80 67.82 3.18
C PRO A 522 -27.88 68.70 4.07
N GLU A 523 -28.38 69.85 4.54
CA GLU A 523 -27.59 70.80 5.37
C GLU A 523 -27.06 70.20 6.69
N ASN A 524 -27.68 69.13 7.19
CA ASN A 524 -27.31 68.42 8.41
C ASN A 524 -26.27 67.30 8.20
N ILE A 525 -25.73 67.12 6.99
CA ILE A 525 -24.72 66.10 6.68
C ILE A 525 -23.44 66.77 6.21
N ARG A 526 -22.29 66.36 6.78
CA ARG A 526 -20.97 66.82 6.35
C ARG A 526 -20.24 65.70 5.65
N ILE A 527 -19.76 65.95 4.43
CA ILE A 527 -18.94 65.01 3.66
C ILE A 527 -17.50 65.49 3.70
N SER A 528 -16.57 64.60 4.05
CA SER A 528 -15.13 64.85 4.03
C SER A 528 -14.45 63.90 3.04
N VAL A 529 -13.53 64.43 2.22
CA VAL A 529 -12.70 63.62 1.31
C VAL A 529 -11.26 63.73 1.79
N VAL A 530 -10.68 62.60 2.20
CA VAL A 530 -9.33 62.51 2.74
C VAL A 530 -8.49 61.65 1.81
N ASP A 531 -7.63 62.30 1.03
CA ASP A 531 -6.69 61.61 0.15
C ASP A 531 -5.39 61.29 0.89
N LYS A 532 -5.11 59.99 1.07
CA LYS A 532 -3.86 59.47 1.64
C LYS A 532 -3.03 58.69 0.62
N THR A 533 -3.36 58.79 -0.66
CA THR A 533 -2.67 58.05 -1.71
C THR A 533 -1.27 58.61 -1.98
N THR A 534 -0.30 57.73 -2.25
CA THR A 534 1.01 58.13 -2.76
C THR A 534 0.98 58.37 -4.28
N ASN A 535 0.11 57.64 -4.99
CA ASN A 535 -0.25 57.88 -6.37
C ASN A 535 -1.77 57.73 -6.52
N SER A 536 -2.46 58.78 -6.97
CA SER A 536 -3.92 58.82 -7.05
C SER A 536 -4.49 58.28 -8.37
N ASP A 537 -3.65 57.86 -9.33
CA ASP A 537 -4.11 57.46 -10.66
C ASP A 537 -4.31 55.94 -10.77
N ALA A 538 -5.44 55.51 -11.34
CA ALA A 538 -5.76 54.10 -11.58
C ALA A 538 -6.51 53.90 -12.91
N MET A 539 -6.32 52.74 -13.54
CA MET A 539 -7.01 52.36 -14.78
C MET A 539 -8.43 51.86 -14.49
N LEU A 540 -9.42 52.74 -14.55
CA LEU A 540 -10.81 52.47 -14.16
C LEU A 540 -11.79 53.03 -15.20
N ASP A 541 -13.03 52.53 -15.22
CA ASP A 541 -14.14 53.17 -15.94
C ASP A 541 -14.76 54.26 -15.04
N ALA A 542 -14.51 55.53 -15.36
CA ALA A 542 -14.93 56.64 -14.52
C ALA A 542 -16.46 56.71 -14.35
N GLU A 543 -17.23 56.44 -15.41
CA GLU A 543 -18.69 56.53 -15.37
C GLU A 543 -19.26 55.44 -14.44
N GLN A 544 -18.77 54.20 -14.58
CA GLN A 544 -19.18 53.09 -13.72
C GLN A 544 -18.75 53.31 -12.28
N MET A 545 -17.53 53.80 -12.04
CA MET A 545 -17.06 54.06 -10.69
C MET A 545 -17.76 55.25 -10.04
N THR A 546 -18.11 56.31 -10.77
CA THR A 546 -18.99 57.38 -10.28
C THR A 546 -20.35 56.81 -9.85
N GLN A 547 -20.89 55.84 -10.61
CA GLN A 547 -22.14 55.16 -10.22
C GLN A 547 -21.98 54.34 -8.92
N VAL A 548 -20.85 53.67 -8.71
CA VAL A 548 -20.53 52.97 -7.44
C VAL A 548 -20.54 53.97 -6.28
N LEU A 549 -19.75 55.05 -6.40
CA LEU A 549 -19.58 56.03 -5.33
C LEU A 549 -20.90 56.75 -5.02
N THR A 550 -21.62 57.23 -6.03
CA THR A 550 -22.91 57.91 -5.82
C THR A 550 -23.96 57.01 -5.18
N ASN A 551 -23.98 55.70 -5.49
CA ASN A 551 -24.88 54.75 -4.84
C ASN A 551 -24.55 54.54 -3.36
N LEU A 552 -23.26 54.44 -3.03
CA LEU A 552 -22.80 54.29 -1.64
C LEU A 552 -23.05 55.57 -0.83
N ILE A 553 -22.75 56.75 -1.39
CA ILE A 553 -22.99 58.05 -0.76
C ILE A 553 -24.49 58.26 -0.49
N LYS A 554 -25.36 57.96 -1.47
CA LYS A 554 -26.83 58.06 -1.27
C LYS A 554 -27.32 57.12 -0.17
N ASN A 555 -26.83 55.89 -0.12
CA ASN A 555 -27.18 54.96 0.95
C ASN A 555 -26.71 55.43 2.33
N ALA A 556 -25.51 56.03 2.41
CA ALA A 556 -25.00 56.65 3.64
C ALA A 556 -25.87 57.84 4.09
N ILE A 557 -26.27 58.72 3.17
CA ILE A 557 -27.18 59.84 3.45
C ILE A 557 -28.52 59.34 4.00
N ASP A 558 -29.12 58.34 3.35
CA ASP A 558 -30.41 57.79 3.75
C ASP A 558 -30.35 57.09 5.12
N ALA A 559 -29.18 56.62 5.54
CA ALA A 559 -28.95 56.00 6.85
C ALA A 559 -28.76 57.01 7.99
N MET A 560 -28.71 58.31 7.70
CA MET A 560 -28.45 59.41 8.64
C MET A 560 -29.58 60.47 8.67
N PRO A 561 -30.83 60.11 8.98
CA PRO A 561 -31.95 61.06 8.99
C PRO A 561 -31.75 62.21 10.01
N SER A 562 -31.04 61.95 11.11
CA SER A 562 -30.74 62.94 12.15
C SER A 562 -29.49 63.79 11.87
N GLY A 563 -28.85 63.61 10.71
CA GLY A 563 -27.55 64.23 10.37
C GLY A 563 -26.36 63.38 10.82
N GLY A 564 -25.17 63.71 10.29
CA GLY A 564 -23.94 62.95 10.54
C GLY A 564 -22.78 63.31 9.63
N THR A 565 -21.75 62.47 9.61
CA THR A 565 -20.54 62.65 8.79
C THR A 565 -20.30 61.47 7.86
N ILE A 566 -19.97 61.74 6.60
CA ILE A 566 -19.47 60.76 5.62
C ILE A 566 -18.00 61.06 5.36
N ASP A 567 -17.13 60.10 5.66
CA ASP A 567 -15.70 60.18 5.36
C ASP A 567 -15.38 59.29 4.15
N ILE A 568 -14.87 59.89 3.08
CA ILE A 568 -14.35 59.20 1.90
C ILE A 568 -12.82 59.21 2.00
N ILE A 569 -12.21 58.06 2.29
CA ILE A 569 -10.77 57.91 2.47
C ILE A 569 -10.19 57.17 1.26
N LEU A 570 -9.22 57.79 0.60
CA LEU A 570 -8.49 57.21 -0.51
C LEU A 570 -7.13 56.72 -0.02
N GLU A 571 -6.83 55.45 -0.25
CA GLU A 571 -5.56 54.80 0.15
C GLU A 571 -4.99 54.00 -1.03
N ASP A 572 -3.70 53.73 -1.02
CA ASP A 572 -3.06 52.89 -2.04
C ASP A 572 -1.97 51.97 -1.49
N SER A 573 -1.62 50.99 -2.31
CA SER A 573 -0.51 50.06 -2.12
C SER A 573 0.27 49.92 -3.42
N LEU A 574 1.34 49.11 -3.43
CA LEU A 574 2.18 48.87 -4.61
C LEU A 574 1.41 48.33 -5.83
N GLY A 575 0.27 47.65 -5.65
CA GLY A 575 -0.49 47.03 -6.74
C GLY A 575 -1.97 47.45 -6.82
N ASP A 576 -2.54 47.94 -5.73
CA ASP A 576 -3.98 48.17 -5.59
C ASP A 576 -4.27 49.58 -5.06
N VAL A 577 -5.44 50.10 -5.41
CA VAL A 577 -6.04 51.32 -4.86
C VAL A 577 -7.27 50.97 -4.02
N SER A 578 -7.49 51.71 -2.95
CA SER A 578 -8.56 51.49 -1.99
C SER A 578 -9.39 52.76 -1.79
N ILE A 579 -10.72 52.62 -1.88
CA ILE A 579 -11.70 53.67 -1.58
C ILE A 579 -12.53 53.19 -0.39
N ILE A 580 -12.48 53.92 0.72
CA ILE A 580 -13.25 53.63 1.92
C ILE A 580 -14.31 54.71 2.08
N ILE A 581 -15.58 54.33 2.21
CA ILE A 581 -16.69 55.23 2.49
C ILE A 581 -17.26 54.86 3.84
N LYS A 582 -17.12 55.75 4.82
CA LYS A 582 -17.57 55.54 6.20
C LYS A 582 -18.64 56.55 6.58
N ASP A 583 -19.78 56.07 7.07
CA ASP A 583 -20.85 56.88 7.63
C ASP A 583 -21.00 56.68 9.14
N THR A 584 -21.65 57.66 9.80
CA THR A 584 -22.02 57.60 11.23
C THR A 584 -23.52 57.35 11.41
N GLY A 585 -24.14 56.61 10.48
CA GLY A 585 -25.56 56.35 10.48
C GLY A 585 -26.01 55.28 11.45
N THR A 586 -27.20 54.77 11.18
CA THR A 586 -27.89 53.76 12.01
C THR A 586 -27.27 52.36 11.91
N GLY A 587 -26.37 52.11 10.97
CA GLY A 587 -25.75 50.80 10.75
C GLY A 587 -26.67 49.77 10.09
N ILE A 588 -26.12 48.57 9.87
CA ILE A 588 -26.79 47.43 9.21
C ILE A 588 -26.82 46.26 10.19
N LYS A 589 -28.02 45.72 10.43
CA LYS A 589 -28.26 44.50 11.22
C LYS A 589 -27.42 43.33 10.71
N ASP A 590 -26.88 42.53 11.62
CA ASP A 590 -26.00 41.41 11.28
C ASP A 590 -26.67 40.38 10.35
N GLU A 591 -27.97 40.13 10.55
CA GLU A 591 -28.78 39.22 9.73
C GLU A 591 -28.90 39.67 8.26
N ASP A 592 -28.83 40.97 8.01
CA ASP A 592 -29.02 41.58 6.70
C ASP A 592 -27.70 41.73 5.92
N LYS A 593 -26.54 41.70 6.59
CA LYS A 593 -25.20 41.87 5.98
C LYS A 593 -24.93 40.90 4.83
N SER A 594 -25.44 39.66 4.94
CA SER A 594 -25.29 38.64 3.89
C SER A 594 -26.15 38.90 2.64
N LYS A 595 -27.21 39.71 2.79
CA LYS A 595 -28.23 39.97 1.75
C LYS A 595 -28.12 41.33 1.10
N ILE A 596 -27.32 42.26 1.64
CA ILE A 596 -27.27 43.66 1.14
C ILE A 596 -26.84 43.80 -0.33
N PHE A 597 -26.13 42.81 -0.87
CA PHE A 597 -25.72 42.77 -2.27
C PHE A 597 -26.68 41.97 -3.16
N GLU A 598 -27.73 41.38 -2.59
CA GLU A 598 -28.78 40.71 -3.37
C GLU A 598 -29.66 41.77 -4.08
N PRO A 599 -29.92 41.61 -5.38
CA PRO A 599 -30.81 42.51 -6.11
C PRO A 599 -32.21 42.58 -5.48
N PHE A 600 -32.78 43.78 -5.45
CA PHE A 600 -34.10 44.10 -4.87
C PHE A 600 -34.18 44.02 -3.34
N PHE A 601 -33.11 43.61 -2.65
CA PHE A 601 -33.07 43.69 -1.20
C PHE A 601 -33.05 45.16 -0.77
N THR A 602 -34.01 45.56 0.06
CA THR A 602 -34.06 46.89 0.65
C THR A 602 -34.71 46.86 2.02
N THR A 603 -34.16 47.62 2.96
CA THR A 603 -34.72 47.85 4.30
C THR A 603 -35.63 49.08 4.32
N LYS A 604 -35.77 49.79 3.19
CA LYS A 604 -36.59 51.01 3.05
C LYS A 604 -38.06 50.65 2.78
N GLY A 605 -39.00 51.45 3.29
CA GLY A 605 -40.44 51.22 3.11
C GLY A 605 -40.86 51.20 1.63
N ILE A 606 -41.99 50.53 1.35
CA ILE A 606 -42.58 50.42 0.00
C ILE A 606 -42.68 51.82 -0.63
N GLY A 607 -41.91 52.09 -1.68
CA GLY A 607 -41.81 53.47 -2.19
C GLY A 607 -40.38 53.98 -2.37
N HIS A 608 -39.51 53.68 -1.40
CA HIS A 608 -38.36 54.53 -1.08
C HIS A 608 -37.00 53.98 -1.52
N GLY A 609 -36.99 52.94 -2.36
CA GLY A 609 -35.77 52.37 -2.93
C GLY A 609 -36.05 51.22 -3.89
N THR A 610 -35.18 51.05 -4.89
CA THR A 610 -35.28 49.95 -5.87
C THR A 610 -34.57 48.66 -5.40
N GLY A 611 -33.75 48.75 -4.35
CA GLY A 611 -32.91 47.64 -3.88
C GLY A 611 -31.80 47.21 -4.85
N LEU A 612 -31.53 48.01 -5.90
CA LEU A 612 -30.54 47.66 -6.93
C LEU A 612 -29.17 48.34 -6.75
N GLY A 613 -29.07 49.38 -5.92
CA GLY A 613 -27.86 50.22 -5.82
C GLY A 613 -26.62 49.46 -5.35
N LEU A 614 -26.71 48.74 -4.23
CA LEU A 614 -25.59 47.97 -3.68
C LEU A 614 -25.22 46.76 -4.54
N ALA A 615 -26.22 46.06 -5.10
CA ALA A 615 -25.99 44.97 -6.05
C ALA A 615 -25.24 45.47 -7.31
N THR A 616 -25.59 46.65 -7.80
CA THR A 616 -24.90 47.30 -8.93
C THR A 616 -23.47 47.68 -8.56
N ALA A 617 -23.26 48.25 -7.37
CA ALA A 617 -21.92 48.56 -6.87
C ALA A 617 -21.04 47.30 -6.77
N TYR A 618 -21.58 46.20 -6.25
CA TYR A 618 -20.90 44.91 -6.18
C TYR A 618 -20.52 44.38 -7.57
N GLY A 619 -21.46 44.42 -8.52
CA GLY A 619 -21.23 43.99 -9.90
C GLY A 619 -20.11 44.78 -10.57
N ILE A 620 -20.16 46.11 -10.50
CA ILE A 620 -19.15 47.00 -11.09
C ILE A 620 -17.76 46.74 -10.51
N VAL A 621 -17.63 46.65 -9.17
CA VAL A 621 -16.36 46.37 -8.50
C VAL A 621 -15.80 45.02 -8.94
N LYS A 622 -16.64 43.99 -9.08
CA LYS A 622 -16.21 42.66 -9.56
C LYS A 622 -15.77 42.67 -11.02
N MET A 623 -16.43 43.44 -11.89
CA MET A 623 -16.00 43.61 -13.29
C MET A 623 -14.62 44.27 -13.41
N HIS A 624 -14.29 45.17 -12.48
CA HIS A 624 -12.96 45.76 -12.35
C HIS A 624 -11.93 44.84 -11.64
N LYS A 625 -12.25 43.55 -11.47
CA LYS A 625 -11.43 42.56 -10.73
C LYS A 625 -11.15 42.95 -9.26
N GLY A 626 -12.00 43.80 -8.69
CA GLY A 626 -11.89 44.28 -7.32
C GLY A 626 -12.67 43.48 -6.28
N GLN A 627 -12.58 43.95 -5.04
CA GLN A 627 -13.31 43.43 -3.89
C GLN A 627 -14.02 44.58 -3.17
N ILE A 628 -15.25 44.36 -2.72
CA ILE A 628 -15.98 45.28 -1.85
C ILE A 628 -16.33 44.56 -0.56
N ASN A 629 -15.91 45.12 0.57
CA ASN A 629 -16.16 44.61 1.91
C ASN A 629 -16.96 45.63 2.70
N VAL A 630 -17.77 45.15 3.65
CA VAL A 630 -18.61 45.98 4.51
C VAL A 630 -18.33 45.65 5.97
N GLU A 631 -18.13 46.68 6.77
CA GLU A 631 -18.10 46.62 8.23
C GLU A 631 -19.21 47.54 8.74
N SER A 632 -20.11 47.04 9.57
CA SER A 632 -21.24 47.84 10.06
C SER A 632 -21.64 47.42 11.47
N ASN A 633 -22.04 48.42 12.26
CA ASN A 633 -22.55 48.24 13.61
C ASN A 633 -23.87 49.02 13.76
N ASP A 634 -24.95 48.31 14.10
CA ASP A 634 -26.28 48.88 14.37
C ASP A 634 -26.61 48.92 15.87
N ASP A 635 -25.72 48.40 16.73
CA ASP A 635 -25.91 48.31 18.17
C ASP A 635 -25.04 49.36 18.90
N PRO A 636 -25.62 50.44 19.45
CA PRO A 636 -24.90 51.46 20.19
C PRO A 636 -24.14 50.91 21.43
N SER A 637 -24.51 49.74 21.95
CA SER A 637 -23.85 49.12 23.10
C SER A 637 -22.51 48.47 22.76
N LYS A 638 -22.26 48.16 21.47
CA LYS A 638 -21.05 47.50 20.98
C LYS A 638 -20.02 48.47 20.39
N GLY A 639 -20.35 49.75 20.26
CA GLY A 639 -19.49 50.78 19.69
C GLY A 639 -20.28 51.86 18.96
N PRO A 640 -19.60 52.80 18.27
CA PRO A 640 -20.27 53.79 17.43
C PRO A 640 -21.06 53.09 16.32
N THR A 641 -22.28 53.55 16.06
CA THR A 641 -23.10 53.06 14.96
C THR A 641 -22.64 53.66 13.64
N GLY A 642 -22.81 52.90 12.55
CA GLY A 642 -22.45 53.34 11.21
C GLY A 642 -21.96 52.21 10.32
N THR A 643 -21.72 52.51 9.05
CA THR A 643 -21.23 51.55 8.05
C THR A 643 -19.97 52.05 7.36
N SER A 644 -19.05 51.12 7.08
CA SER A 644 -17.82 51.34 6.33
C SER A 644 -17.77 50.37 5.17
N PHE A 645 -17.84 50.90 3.94
CA PHE A 645 -17.61 50.13 2.72
C PHE A 645 -16.17 50.34 2.26
N ARG A 646 -15.40 49.26 2.12
CA ARG A 646 -14.03 49.27 1.59
C ARG A 646 -13.99 48.62 0.22
N ILE A 647 -13.68 49.40 -0.80
CA ILE A 647 -13.51 48.96 -2.18
C ILE A 647 -12.01 48.85 -2.48
N LEU A 648 -11.54 47.67 -2.83
CA LEU A 648 -10.16 47.40 -3.26
C LEU A 648 -10.15 47.09 -4.77
N LEU A 649 -9.36 47.83 -5.55
CA LEU A 649 -9.27 47.69 -7.00
C LEU A 649 -7.81 47.55 -7.41
N PRO A 650 -7.48 46.65 -8.37
CA PRO A 650 -6.14 46.62 -8.94
C PRO A 650 -5.89 47.89 -9.72
N ARG A 651 -4.70 48.50 -9.55
CA ARG A 651 -4.34 49.77 -10.21
C ARG A 651 -4.32 49.67 -11.75
N GLY A 652 -4.19 48.45 -12.26
CA GLY A 652 -3.97 48.15 -13.68
C GLY A 652 -2.50 48.37 -14.04
N LYS A 653 -1.93 47.47 -14.85
CA LYS A 653 -0.65 47.72 -15.51
C LYS A 653 -0.97 48.27 -16.90
N GLU A 654 -0.21 49.27 -17.35
CA GLU A 654 -0.19 49.71 -18.76
C GLU A 654 -0.08 48.53 -19.73
#